data_AF-A0A942PLC5-F1
#
_entry.id   AF-A0A942PLC5-F1
#
_cell.length_a   1.000
_cell.length_b   1.000
_cell.length_c   1.000
_cell.angle_alpha   90.00
_cell.angle_beta   90.00
_cell.angle_gamma   90.00
#
_symmetry.space_group_name_H-M   'P 1'
#
loop_
_entity.id
_entity.type
_entity.pdbx_description
1 polymer ?
#
loop_
_entity_poly.entity_id
_entity_poly.type
_entity_poly.pdbx_seq_one_letter_code
_entity_poly.pdbx_strand_id
1 'polypeptide(L)'
;MKLLLFICVLLAAAFLITFQFSSYSKSRESSAERTEMIDHFLQKIPSLPRYVEGGYSPLGRSPVIDVLLADPLYMPKYADAVSKLIKNHSQFNHVFSLGTSLLLAGGIPITQVSREKILAFPRKVPDQFLQAFPSSTARKIYGYWVAFMHIQQEVETILNVLSEEEKSWIKENYNRFFFGSQEEEADYDFFTTESPYPLKFFNLAARIDLAKLADCARKLSLIAEDFYQCREEFSHVILEEDFIWEESNLKLFISQKSYATHNENADFFIDLGGYNTLHTNAGGTAGARLLALHIDLKGHNTYHGQNFVQGSGFLGIGMLVSCAGNNVYHAKSYSQGCGFFGVGFLVNLAGNNRFVLNFGGQSFALFGSSILWNKEGENEYLANQGMAQAASSTLGVAFLIDNQGGSSYTAGVSGKRGTTRYGGIGQGGSSGVRADPWLSNPSFYGGLSFLYLGGGFNKLKTVWLGQGSAYFLGAGIVVVEGSHNIFEADYDAQGQGLHLAAGLVLKKGEHDIFKGGWGSLGVSGDRSIGMLISIGGNNRYEGTNQSMGSSRKPKSVGVFIQLGGQNTYSFQKLSNASLQFPQSPKEWSSALFLEVGRDSSYPANVDEFTRGNDKQWGIENHSLGISIPSLNEHSTEALFAKFHDFPQTSFLFDPIHGWLSNTSYQPLIYKPEEAQDLAQEILRANYDRRRQIYETLDLMRFNDRTIEYDLSYLLQDPVNIAEDAFNYAVLWALRNKDKADLKEIKKALNSESFTSEYSRKMAVSLVGTFWTPDATPLLASIMLNDQSEEIRYYAALSLALHLSADSIGILEQGVKSDSELVRYAIAKGLQESPNSSALRLATSLFHDDSFYVRRAAGLTAISLGDKKGVSVVLATLQYETLDTEDNYGNNIYKQLSTYLGADFGLDKQAWINWWNQVKEDFQLPLHQ
;
A
#
# COMPACT_ATOMS: atom_id res chain seq x y z
N MET A 1 -14.80 -31.18 -54.65
CA MET A 1 -15.78 -30.98 -53.56
C MET A 1 -15.26 -31.38 -52.19
N LYS A 2 -14.79 -32.61 -51.93
CA LYS A 2 -14.25 -33.01 -50.62
C LYS A 2 -12.98 -32.22 -50.19
N LEU A 3 -12.14 -31.79 -51.13
CA LEU A 3 -10.97 -30.94 -50.86
C LEU A 3 -11.35 -29.47 -50.55
N LEU A 4 -12.44 -28.96 -51.15
CA LEU A 4 -12.95 -27.62 -50.85
C LEU A 4 -13.64 -27.56 -49.47
N LEU A 5 -14.34 -28.65 -49.08
CA LEU A 5 -14.93 -28.76 -47.75
C LEU A 5 -13.86 -28.84 -46.65
N PHE A 6 -12.73 -29.50 -46.92
CA PHE A 6 -11.61 -29.62 -45.98
C PHE A 6 -10.87 -28.28 -45.80
N ILE A 7 -10.73 -27.49 -46.86
CA ILE A 7 -10.12 -26.15 -46.83
C ILE A 7 -11.07 -25.13 -46.17
N CYS A 8 -12.39 -25.23 -46.37
CA CYS A 8 -13.35 -24.38 -45.65
C CYS A 8 -13.46 -24.72 -44.16
N VAL A 9 -13.29 -25.98 -43.75
CA VAL A 9 -13.27 -26.38 -42.33
C VAL A 9 -11.94 -26.01 -41.67
N LEU A 10 -10.81 -26.05 -42.39
CA LEU A 10 -9.53 -25.54 -41.88
C LEU A 10 -9.44 -24.02 -41.85
N LEU A 11 -10.07 -23.32 -42.80
CA LEU A 11 -10.19 -21.86 -42.75
C LEU A 11 -11.21 -21.41 -41.70
N ALA A 12 -12.29 -22.15 -41.47
CA ALA A 12 -13.20 -21.91 -40.35
C ALA A 12 -12.54 -22.24 -39.00
N ALA A 13 -11.69 -23.27 -38.90
CA ALA A 13 -10.91 -23.55 -37.69
C ALA A 13 -9.77 -22.54 -37.47
N ALA A 14 -9.22 -21.93 -38.54
CA ALA A 14 -8.28 -20.82 -38.44
C ALA A 14 -8.96 -19.46 -38.12
N PHE A 15 -10.25 -19.30 -38.46
CA PHE A 15 -11.06 -18.12 -38.10
C PHE A 15 -11.78 -18.25 -36.75
N LEU A 16 -12.02 -19.48 -36.25
CA LEU A 16 -12.66 -19.74 -34.94
C LEU A 16 -11.66 -19.90 -33.78
N ILE A 17 -10.35 -19.77 -34.04
CA ILE A 17 -9.30 -19.72 -33.00
C ILE A 17 -8.82 -18.27 -32.76
N THR A 18 -9.38 -17.27 -33.44
CA THR A 18 -8.97 -15.85 -33.30
C THR A 18 -10.04 -14.91 -32.75
N PHE A 19 -11.15 -15.44 -32.22
CA PHE A 19 -12.17 -14.62 -31.55
C PHE A 19 -12.48 -15.18 -30.15
N GLN A 20 -11.49 -15.11 -29.26
CA GLN A 20 -11.67 -15.01 -27.81
C GLN A 20 -10.46 -14.25 -27.25
N PHE A 21 -10.68 -12.98 -26.85
CA PHE A 21 -9.64 -12.03 -26.42
C PHE A 21 -8.45 -11.91 -27.38
N SER A 22 -8.62 -11.15 -28.47
CA SER A 22 -7.53 -10.92 -29.42
C SER A 22 -6.42 -10.09 -28.77
N SER A 23 -5.23 -10.67 -28.62
CA SER A 23 -4.00 -9.91 -28.44
C SER A 23 -3.84 -9.06 -29.71
N TYR A 24 -3.86 -7.76 -29.51
CA TYR A 24 -3.97 -6.83 -30.62
C TYR A 24 -2.60 -6.21 -30.92
N SER A 25 -2.25 -6.09 -32.21
CA SER A 25 -1.17 -5.20 -32.65
C SER A 25 -1.54 -4.53 -33.97
N LYS A 26 -1.66 -3.20 -33.99
CA LYS A 26 -1.79 -2.41 -35.24
C LYS A 26 -0.77 -1.27 -35.28
N SER A 27 -0.49 -0.82 -36.49
CA SER A 27 0.51 0.20 -36.83
C SER A 27 -0.02 1.35 -37.71
N ARG A 28 -1.34 1.56 -37.81
CA ARG A 28 -1.93 2.45 -38.84
C ARG A 28 -2.76 3.64 -38.36
N GLU A 29 -2.84 3.90 -37.06
CA GLU A 29 -3.59 5.05 -36.54
C GLU A 29 -2.75 6.33 -36.55
N SER A 30 -3.39 7.48 -36.48
CA SER A 30 -2.79 8.79 -36.30
C SER A 30 -2.41 9.05 -34.83
N SER A 31 -1.58 10.07 -34.57
CA SER A 31 -1.23 10.48 -33.21
C SER A 31 -2.43 11.01 -32.42
N ALA A 32 -3.41 11.62 -33.09
CA ALA A 32 -4.63 12.13 -32.47
C ALA A 32 -5.52 10.97 -32.00
N GLU A 33 -5.76 9.98 -32.86
CA GLU A 33 -6.51 8.77 -32.51
C GLU A 33 -5.84 8.03 -31.35
N ARG A 34 -4.51 7.89 -31.36
CA ARG A 34 -3.77 7.29 -30.24
C ARG A 34 -3.90 8.06 -28.93
N THR A 35 -3.96 9.39 -28.99
CA THR A 35 -4.18 10.21 -27.80
C THR A 35 -5.60 10.01 -27.24
N GLU A 36 -6.60 9.94 -28.12
CA GLU A 36 -7.98 9.63 -27.73
C GLU A 36 -8.10 8.23 -27.12
N MET A 37 -7.33 7.26 -27.61
CA MET A 37 -7.27 5.92 -27.01
C MET A 37 -6.68 5.92 -25.60
N ILE A 38 -5.66 6.75 -25.35
CA ILE A 38 -5.11 6.93 -24.00
C ILE A 38 -6.18 7.53 -23.09
N ASP A 39 -6.88 8.57 -23.55
CA ASP A 39 -7.96 9.22 -22.77
C ASP A 39 -9.07 8.23 -22.44
N HIS A 40 -9.53 7.47 -23.43
CA HIS A 40 -10.55 6.44 -23.26
C HIS A 40 -10.11 5.33 -22.30
N PHE A 41 -8.84 4.93 -22.35
CA PHE A 41 -8.31 3.93 -21.42
C PHE A 41 -8.25 4.46 -19.98
N LEU A 42 -7.74 5.68 -19.78
CA LEU A 42 -7.65 6.30 -18.47
C LEU A 42 -9.05 6.51 -17.83
N GLN A 43 -10.05 6.90 -18.62
CA GLN A 43 -11.44 7.04 -18.17
C GLN A 43 -12.09 5.71 -17.77
N LYS A 44 -11.58 4.59 -18.28
CA LYS A 44 -12.06 3.24 -17.95
C LYS A 44 -11.38 2.63 -16.73
N ILE A 45 -10.29 3.22 -16.23
CA ILE A 45 -9.63 2.71 -15.01
C ILE A 45 -10.62 2.90 -13.84
N PRO A 46 -11.13 1.81 -13.24
CA PRO A 46 -12.10 1.93 -12.17
C PRO A 46 -11.42 2.42 -10.89
N SER A 47 -12.20 3.01 -9.99
CA SER A 47 -11.81 3.12 -8.59
C SER A 47 -11.43 1.74 -8.06
N LEU A 48 -10.37 1.62 -7.27
CA LEU A 48 -10.02 0.31 -6.74
C LEU A 48 -11.02 -0.13 -5.66
N PRO A 49 -11.30 -1.44 -5.57
CA PRO A 49 -12.23 -1.99 -4.58
C PRO A 49 -11.89 -1.60 -3.15
N ARG A 50 -12.92 -1.36 -2.34
CA ARG A 50 -12.77 -1.07 -0.90
C ARG A 50 -12.35 -2.33 -0.14
N TYR A 51 -11.73 -2.17 1.02
CA TYR A 51 -11.33 -3.30 1.88
C TYR A 51 -12.52 -4.23 2.24
N VAL A 52 -13.73 -3.67 2.35
CA VAL A 52 -14.98 -4.38 2.63
C VAL A 52 -15.27 -5.44 1.55
N GLU A 53 -14.86 -5.21 0.29
CA GLU A 53 -15.05 -6.16 -0.82
C GLU A 53 -14.24 -7.44 -0.66
N GLY A 54 -13.09 -7.36 0.03
CA GLY A 54 -12.29 -8.52 0.38
C GLY A 54 -12.79 -9.23 1.64
N GLY A 55 -13.83 -8.72 2.31
CA GLY A 55 -14.30 -9.19 3.61
C GLY A 55 -13.42 -8.74 4.78
N TYR A 56 -12.44 -7.84 4.55
CA TYR A 56 -11.53 -7.37 5.60
C TYR A 56 -12.25 -6.45 6.59
N SER A 57 -11.83 -6.52 7.85
CA SER A 57 -12.07 -5.50 8.87
C SER A 57 -10.74 -4.94 9.35
N PRO A 58 -10.09 -4.08 8.54
CA PRO A 58 -8.82 -3.51 8.91
C PRO A 58 -8.99 -2.50 10.04
N LEU A 59 -8.16 -2.66 11.07
CA LEU A 59 -8.00 -1.72 12.17
C LEU A 59 -7.02 -0.62 11.77
N GLY A 60 -7.26 0.58 12.29
CA GLY A 60 -6.61 1.81 11.88
C GLY A 60 -7.29 2.48 10.68
N ARG A 61 -6.77 3.66 10.35
CA ARG A 61 -7.16 4.42 9.17
C ARG A 61 -6.03 5.34 8.73
N SER A 62 -5.79 5.41 7.43
CA SER A 62 -4.98 6.48 6.82
C SER A 62 -5.78 7.17 5.72
N PRO A 63 -6.14 8.46 5.88
CA PRO A 63 -6.96 9.15 4.89
C PRO A 63 -6.26 9.29 3.54
N VAL A 64 -4.92 9.42 3.55
CA VAL A 64 -4.12 9.47 2.33
C VAL A 64 -4.26 8.16 1.56
N ILE A 65 -4.13 7.03 2.24
CA ILE A 65 -4.23 5.70 1.61
C ILE A 65 -5.64 5.46 1.09
N ASP A 66 -6.68 5.81 1.86
CA ASP A 66 -8.07 5.68 1.42
C ASP A 66 -8.32 6.46 0.12
N VAL A 67 -7.80 7.70 0.02
CA VAL A 67 -7.89 8.53 -1.19
C VAL A 67 -7.14 7.91 -2.36
N LEU A 68 -5.90 7.48 -2.16
CA LEU A 68 -5.06 6.95 -3.23
C LEU A 68 -5.62 5.63 -3.81
N LEU A 69 -6.30 4.82 -3.01
CA LEU A 69 -6.96 3.61 -3.50
C LEU A 69 -8.29 3.93 -4.19
N ALA A 70 -9.05 4.89 -3.67
CA ALA A 70 -10.32 5.26 -4.27
C ALA A 70 -10.16 5.96 -5.63
N ASP A 71 -9.11 6.78 -5.80
CA ASP A 71 -8.73 7.36 -7.09
C ASP A 71 -7.23 7.16 -7.38
N PRO A 72 -6.87 6.00 -7.97
CA PRO A 72 -5.47 5.64 -8.24
C PRO A 72 -4.72 6.67 -9.08
N LEU A 73 -5.40 7.36 -9.98
CA LEU A 73 -4.79 8.32 -10.91
C LEU A 73 -4.44 9.65 -10.24
N TYR A 74 -4.91 9.92 -9.01
CA TYR A 74 -4.56 11.13 -8.25
C TYR A 74 -3.13 11.09 -7.68
N MET A 75 -2.55 9.91 -7.50
CA MET A 75 -1.27 9.72 -6.80
C MET A 75 -0.09 10.56 -7.36
N PRO A 76 0.10 10.73 -8.69
CA PRO A 76 1.15 11.61 -9.22
C PRO A 76 0.96 13.08 -8.86
N LYS A 77 -0.29 13.57 -8.77
CA LYS A 77 -0.59 14.95 -8.37
C LYS A 77 -0.30 15.17 -6.88
N TYR A 78 -0.68 14.21 -6.04
CA TYR A 78 -0.30 14.21 -4.62
C TYR A 78 1.23 14.29 -4.46
N ALA A 79 1.98 13.43 -5.16
CA ALA A 79 3.44 13.41 -5.08
C ALA A 79 4.09 14.72 -5.55
N ASP A 80 3.58 15.32 -6.64
CA ASP A 80 4.06 16.61 -7.13
C ASP A 80 3.74 17.76 -6.16
N ALA A 81 2.55 17.77 -5.54
CA ALA A 81 2.17 18.76 -4.54
C ALA A 81 3.07 18.70 -3.29
N VAL A 82 3.34 17.49 -2.77
CA VAL A 82 4.26 17.30 -1.63
C VAL A 82 5.69 17.70 -2.00
N SER A 83 6.15 17.36 -3.20
CA SER A 83 7.47 17.78 -3.70
C SER A 83 7.60 19.30 -3.77
N LYS A 84 6.56 20.01 -4.22
CA LYS A 84 6.51 21.48 -4.22
C LYS A 84 6.56 22.06 -2.80
N LEU A 85 5.84 21.46 -1.84
CA LEU A 85 5.93 21.84 -0.43
C LEU A 85 7.36 21.70 0.10
N ILE A 86 8.02 20.56 -0.15
CA ILE A 86 9.41 20.32 0.25
C ILE A 86 10.34 21.40 -0.30
N LYS A 87 10.26 21.67 -1.62
CA LYS A 87 11.07 22.68 -2.29
C LYS A 87 10.86 24.08 -1.71
N ASN A 88 9.63 24.49 -1.46
CA ASN A 88 9.31 25.82 -0.97
C ASN A 88 9.82 26.06 0.46
N HIS A 89 9.69 25.07 1.34
CA HIS A 89 10.03 25.23 2.75
C HIS A 89 11.51 24.98 3.05
N SER A 90 12.18 24.13 2.27
CA SER A 90 13.58 23.77 2.51
C SER A 90 14.60 24.84 2.09
N GLN A 91 14.21 25.80 1.25
CA GLN A 91 15.07 26.92 0.82
C GLN A 91 15.56 27.79 1.99
N PHE A 92 14.78 27.90 3.06
CA PHE A 92 15.04 28.84 4.17
C PHE A 92 15.52 28.15 5.46
N ASN A 93 15.86 26.85 5.41
CA ASN A 93 16.23 26.05 6.58
C ASN A 93 15.13 26.03 7.68
N HIS A 94 13.86 26.18 7.30
CA HIS A 94 12.74 26.26 8.24
C HIS A 94 12.23 24.86 8.64
N VAL A 95 12.93 24.22 9.58
CA VAL A 95 12.60 22.89 10.12
C VAL A 95 11.15 22.81 10.61
N PHE A 96 10.68 23.84 11.31
CA PHE A 96 9.32 23.88 11.86
C PHE A 96 8.27 23.88 10.74
N SER A 97 8.43 24.78 9.76
CA SER A 97 7.45 24.93 8.68
C SER A 97 7.41 23.71 7.75
N LEU A 98 8.58 23.13 7.44
CA LEU A 98 8.66 21.92 6.65
C LEU A 98 8.04 20.74 7.40
N GLY A 99 8.39 20.53 8.67
CA GLY A 99 7.82 19.48 9.50
C GLY A 99 6.29 19.60 9.61
N THR A 100 5.77 20.81 9.78
CA THR A 100 4.33 21.11 9.78
C THR A 100 3.66 20.64 8.49
N SER A 101 4.17 21.09 7.33
CA SER A 101 3.57 20.76 6.02
C SER A 101 3.63 19.26 5.72
N LEU A 102 4.70 18.57 6.14
CA LEU A 102 4.85 17.13 5.91
C LEU A 102 3.93 16.29 6.80
N LEU A 103 3.77 16.65 8.08
CA LEU A 103 2.81 15.96 8.95
C LEU A 103 1.38 16.12 8.42
N LEU A 104 1.01 17.32 7.95
CA LEU A 104 -0.28 17.57 7.27
C LEU A 104 -0.44 16.74 5.99
N ALA A 105 0.59 16.74 5.13
CA ALA A 105 0.59 15.93 3.91
C ALA A 105 0.48 14.43 4.21
N GLY A 106 0.97 13.99 5.38
CA GLY A 106 0.81 12.63 5.89
C GLY A 106 -0.55 12.31 6.48
N GLY A 107 -1.48 13.27 6.49
CA GLY A 107 -2.83 13.10 7.03
C GLY A 107 -2.94 13.26 8.53
N ILE A 108 -1.93 13.83 9.18
CA ILE A 108 -1.94 14.05 10.64
C ILE A 108 -2.60 15.40 10.92
N PRO A 109 -3.70 15.42 11.71
CA PRO A 109 -4.36 16.67 12.05
C PRO A 109 -3.49 17.46 13.02
N ILE A 110 -3.29 18.75 12.73
CA ILE A 110 -2.51 19.66 13.58
C ILE A 110 -3.28 20.92 13.91
N THR A 111 -2.94 21.54 15.05
CA THR A 111 -3.55 22.79 15.48
C THR A 111 -2.66 23.98 15.12
N GLN A 112 -3.28 25.11 14.76
CA GLN A 112 -2.53 26.35 14.58
C GLN A 112 -2.05 26.88 15.93
N VAL A 113 -0.74 27.02 16.10
CA VAL A 113 -0.11 27.60 17.29
C VAL A 113 0.94 28.63 16.84
N SER A 114 0.94 29.82 17.45
CA SER A 114 1.91 30.87 17.13
C SER A 114 3.26 30.65 17.82
N ARG A 115 4.34 31.11 17.18
CA ARG A 115 5.72 31.01 17.69
C ARG A 115 5.89 31.64 19.07
N GLU A 116 5.30 32.82 19.32
CA GLU A 116 5.48 33.51 20.60
C GLU A 116 4.86 32.77 21.79
N LYS A 117 3.86 31.92 21.54
CA LYS A 117 3.23 31.10 22.58
C LYS A 117 4.12 29.93 23.02
N ILE A 118 5.00 29.45 22.12
CA ILE A 118 5.89 28.32 22.39
C ILE A 118 7.22 28.82 22.95
N LEU A 119 7.83 29.81 22.31
CA LEU A 119 9.10 30.41 22.72
C LEU A 119 8.87 31.67 23.57
N ALA A 120 8.60 31.49 24.86
CA ALA A 120 8.50 32.59 25.82
C ALA A 120 9.82 32.75 26.60
N PHE A 121 10.60 33.78 26.30
CA PHE A 121 11.86 34.04 27.01
C PHE A 121 11.61 34.68 28.39
N PRO A 122 11.98 34.01 29.49
CA PRO A 122 11.68 34.50 30.83
C PRO A 122 12.52 35.74 31.17
N ARG A 123 11.95 36.63 31.99
CA ARG A 123 12.65 37.84 32.48
C ARG A 123 13.74 37.51 33.50
N LYS A 124 13.55 36.45 34.29
CA LYS A 124 14.51 35.94 35.27
C LYS A 124 15.23 34.73 34.69
N VAL A 125 16.54 34.70 34.84
CA VAL A 125 17.43 33.63 34.38
C VAL A 125 18.29 33.20 35.59
N PRO A 126 18.50 31.91 35.87
CA PRO A 126 19.32 31.48 36.99
C PRO A 126 20.78 31.96 36.87
N ASP A 127 21.41 32.26 38.01
CA ASP A 127 22.76 32.85 38.04
C ASP A 127 23.81 31.96 37.37
N GLN A 128 23.67 30.63 37.43
CA GLN A 128 24.60 29.69 36.78
C GLN A 128 24.64 29.88 35.25
N PHE A 129 23.50 30.18 34.61
CA PHE A 129 23.46 30.50 33.17
C PHE A 129 24.12 31.86 32.88
N LEU A 130 23.90 32.86 33.75
CA LEU A 130 24.50 34.18 33.60
C LEU A 130 26.01 34.19 33.84
N GLN A 131 26.52 33.23 34.62
CA GLN A 131 27.96 33.01 34.84
C GLN A 131 28.61 32.30 33.64
N ALA A 132 27.91 31.34 33.03
CA ALA A 132 28.44 30.54 31.91
C ALA A 132 28.29 31.21 30.54
N PHE A 133 27.31 32.11 30.35
CA PHE A 133 26.98 32.69 29.05
C PHE A 133 26.71 34.21 29.13
N PRO A 134 26.94 34.96 28.03
CA PRO A 134 26.49 36.36 27.93
C PRO A 134 25.00 36.49 28.21
N SER A 135 24.55 37.61 28.80
CA SER A 135 23.18 37.75 29.29
C SER A 135 22.08 37.53 28.23
N SER A 136 22.32 37.90 26.96
CA SER A 136 21.37 37.63 25.88
C SER A 136 21.27 36.13 25.57
N THR A 137 22.42 35.47 25.48
CA THR A 137 22.55 34.03 25.18
C THR A 137 22.02 33.18 26.32
N ALA A 138 22.35 33.52 27.58
CA ALA A 138 21.83 32.88 28.79
C ALA A 138 20.29 32.89 28.81
N ARG A 139 19.68 34.03 28.48
CA ARG A 139 18.22 34.17 28.42
C ARG A 139 17.60 33.30 27.33
N LYS A 140 18.24 33.18 26.17
CA LYS A 140 17.77 32.31 25.08
C LYS A 140 17.86 30.84 25.45
N ILE A 141 19.04 30.37 25.91
CA ILE A 141 19.25 28.97 26.31
C ILE A 141 18.26 28.57 27.40
N TYR A 142 18.09 29.40 28.43
CA TYR A 142 17.13 29.12 29.49
C TYR A 142 15.67 29.17 28.99
N GLY A 143 15.34 30.06 28.05
CA GLY A 143 14.03 30.06 27.39
C GLY A 143 13.74 28.79 26.60
N TYR A 144 14.74 28.26 25.88
CA TYR A 144 14.64 26.96 25.19
C TYR A 144 14.45 25.83 26.18
N TRP A 145 15.17 25.84 27.31
CA TRP A 145 15.00 24.87 28.38
C TRP A 145 13.59 24.89 28.96
N VAL A 146 13.04 26.07 29.27
CA VAL A 146 11.66 26.21 29.77
C VAL A 146 10.64 25.72 28.74
N ALA A 147 10.80 26.06 27.46
CA ALA A 147 9.93 25.55 26.40
C ALA A 147 10.02 24.02 26.27
N PHE A 148 11.23 23.46 26.35
CA PHE A 148 11.47 22.02 26.33
C PHE A 148 10.74 21.30 27.49
N MET A 149 10.83 21.83 28.72
CA MET A 149 10.12 21.26 29.87
C MET A 149 8.60 21.30 29.70
N HIS A 150 8.03 22.38 29.17
CA HIS A 150 6.59 22.44 28.90
C HIS A 150 6.17 21.39 27.86
N ILE A 151 6.93 21.23 26.78
CA ILE A 151 6.65 20.21 25.76
C ILE A 151 6.79 18.80 26.38
N GLN A 152 7.79 18.58 27.24
CA GLN A 152 7.95 17.30 27.93
C GLN A 152 6.71 16.95 28.78
N GLN A 153 6.16 17.91 29.53
CA GLN A 153 4.95 17.72 30.33
C GLN A 153 3.72 17.40 29.48
N GLU A 154 3.59 18.03 28.31
CA GLU A 154 2.54 17.70 27.35
C GLU A 154 2.69 16.25 26.85
N VAL A 155 3.90 15.85 26.47
CA VAL A 155 4.21 14.48 26.02
C VAL A 155 3.92 13.45 27.13
N GLU A 156 4.31 13.74 28.36
CA GLU A 156 4.01 12.91 29.52
C GLU A 156 2.51 12.74 29.74
N THR A 157 1.76 13.84 29.65
CA THR A 157 0.29 13.81 29.76
C THR A 157 -0.33 12.91 28.70
N ILE A 158 0.16 12.97 27.46
CA ILE A 158 -0.34 12.12 26.36
C ILE A 158 -0.02 10.64 26.60
N LEU A 159 1.17 10.33 27.13
CA LEU A 159 1.64 8.96 27.34
C LEU A 159 1.16 8.32 28.66
N ASN A 160 0.63 9.11 29.60
CA ASN A 160 0.06 8.61 30.86
C ASN A 160 -1.24 7.79 30.70
N VAL A 161 -1.77 7.71 29.49
CA VAL A 161 -2.83 6.75 29.11
C VAL A 161 -2.36 5.30 29.15
N LEU A 162 -1.05 5.06 29.12
CA LEU A 162 -0.43 3.75 29.28
C LEU A 162 0.20 3.61 30.66
N SER A 163 0.07 2.43 31.28
CA SER A 163 0.76 2.11 32.53
C SER A 163 2.25 1.88 32.30
N GLU A 164 3.06 1.93 33.37
CA GLU A 164 4.49 1.64 33.28
C GLU A 164 4.77 0.19 32.86
N GLU A 165 3.93 -0.76 33.30
CA GLU A 165 4.02 -2.16 32.86
C GLU A 165 3.75 -2.30 31.35
N GLU A 166 2.79 -1.55 30.82
CA GLU A 166 2.48 -1.56 29.38
C GLU A 166 3.62 -0.94 28.57
N LYS A 167 4.19 0.18 29.03
CA LYS A 167 5.38 0.80 28.42
C LYS A 167 6.57 -0.17 28.44
N SER A 168 6.81 -0.86 29.57
CA SER A 168 7.85 -1.89 29.67
C SER A 168 7.58 -3.06 28.71
N TRP A 169 6.33 -3.49 28.60
CA TRP A 169 5.95 -4.56 27.68
C TRP A 169 6.27 -4.20 26.22
N ILE A 170 5.96 -2.98 25.78
CA ILE A 170 6.32 -2.51 24.42
C ILE A 170 7.84 -2.55 24.26
N LYS A 171 8.60 -2.07 25.25
CA LYS A 171 10.08 -2.03 25.23
C LYS A 171 10.72 -3.42 25.19
N GLU A 172 10.09 -4.42 25.77
CA GLU A 172 10.59 -5.79 25.75
C GLU A 172 10.18 -6.55 24.49
N ASN A 173 9.08 -6.14 23.83
CA ASN A 173 8.45 -6.89 22.75
C ASN A 173 8.47 -6.20 21.38
N TYR A 174 9.08 -5.02 21.21
CA TYR A 174 9.02 -4.22 19.96
C TYR A 174 9.32 -5.01 18.67
N ASN A 175 10.26 -5.96 18.70
CA ASN A 175 10.59 -6.81 17.55
C ASN A 175 9.47 -7.80 17.20
N ARG A 176 8.68 -8.22 18.20
CA ARG A 176 7.65 -9.26 18.05
C ARG A 176 6.46 -8.81 17.22
N PHE A 177 6.32 -7.50 16.99
CA PHE A 177 5.37 -7.01 16.00
C PHE A 177 5.70 -7.59 14.61
N PHE A 178 6.98 -7.55 14.20
CA PHE A 178 7.46 -8.00 12.88
C PHE A 178 7.75 -9.49 12.81
N PHE A 179 8.15 -10.12 13.91
CA PHE A 179 8.77 -11.45 13.87
C PHE A 179 8.13 -12.46 14.84
N GLY A 180 7.02 -12.10 15.48
CA GLY A 180 6.34 -12.96 16.46
C GLY A 180 7.29 -13.41 17.57
N SER A 181 7.28 -14.71 17.86
CA SER A 181 8.17 -15.33 18.86
C SER A 181 9.50 -15.86 18.29
N GLN A 182 9.81 -15.63 17.01
CA GLN A 182 11.03 -16.14 16.37
C GLN A 182 12.21 -15.17 16.56
N GLU A 183 13.43 -15.69 16.83
CA GLU A 183 14.57 -14.85 17.22
C GLU A 183 15.68 -14.68 16.13
N GLU A 184 15.80 -15.53 15.09
CA GLU A 184 16.82 -15.37 14.02
C GLU A 184 16.33 -15.85 12.62
N GLU A 185 16.72 -15.14 11.54
CA GLU A 185 16.27 -15.32 10.14
C GLU A 185 14.74 -15.42 9.91
N ALA A 186 13.94 -14.91 10.86
CA ALA A 186 12.49 -14.96 10.81
C ALA A 186 11.91 -14.34 9.53
N ASP A 187 10.95 -15.06 8.93
CA ASP A 187 9.98 -14.47 8.01
C ASP A 187 9.18 -13.40 8.78
N TYR A 188 8.77 -12.34 8.08
CA TYR A 188 7.85 -11.36 8.63
C TYR A 188 6.52 -12.01 8.95
N ASP A 189 6.03 -11.70 10.15
CA ASP A 189 4.78 -12.18 10.73
C ASP A 189 3.53 -11.52 10.10
N PHE A 190 3.71 -10.58 9.16
CA PHE A 190 2.63 -9.73 8.63
C PHE A 190 1.87 -10.26 7.43
N PHE A 191 2.38 -11.32 6.81
CA PHE A 191 1.85 -11.80 5.55
C PHE A 191 0.65 -12.72 5.75
N THR A 192 0.71 -13.61 6.76
CA THR A 192 -0.32 -14.62 7.08
C THR A 192 -0.01 -15.32 8.41
N THR A 193 -0.34 -14.76 9.58
CA THR A 193 -0.16 -15.47 10.86
C THR A 193 -1.27 -15.22 11.88
N GLU A 194 -1.45 -16.15 12.83
CA GLU A 194 -2.34 -16.01 13.99
C GLU A 194 -1.67 -15.27 15.16
N SER A 195 -0.60 -14.52 14.88
CA SER A 195 0.20 -13.85 15.92
C SER A 195 -0.64 -12.86 16.73
N PRO A 196 -0.61 -12.94 18.08
CA PRO A 196 -1.36 -12.02 18.92
C PRO A 196 -0.68 -10.65 19.07
N TYR A 197 0.58 -10.52 18.66
CA TYR A 197 1.37 -9.31 18.92
C TYR A 197 0.83 -8.07 18.18
N PRO A 198 0.53 -8.11 16.87
CA PRO A 198 0.02 -6.94 16.16
C PRO A 198 -1.24 -6.34 16.81
N LEU A 199 -2.20 -7.20 17.21
CA LEU A 199 -3.41 -6.75 17.91
C LEU A 199 -3.09 -6.11 19.26
N LYS A 200 -2.19 -6.70 20.06
CA LYS A 200 -1.77 -6.11 21.33
C LYS A 200 -1.08 -4.77 21.14
N PHE A 201 -0.15 -4.64 20.20
CA PHE A 201 0.46 -3.35 19.86
C PHE A 201 -0.60 -2.32 19.44
N PHE A 202 -1.53 -2.72 18.56
CA PHE A 202 -2.60 -1.84 18.12
C PHE A 202 -3.45 -1.34 19.30
N ASN A 203 -3.87 -2.21 20.21
CA ASN A 203 -4.62 -1.83 21.42
C ASN A 203 -3.89 -0.77 22.26
N LEU A 204 -2.57 -0.88 22.39
CA LEU A 204 -1.76 0.10 23.12
C LEU A 204 -1.68 1.42 22.35
N ALA A 205 -1.40 1.37 21.04
CA ALA A 205 -1.26 2.55 20.19
C ALA A 205 -2.58 3.33 20.06
N ALA A 206 -3.71 2.63 19.98
CA ALA A 206 -5.05 3.19 19.87
C ALA A 206 -5.43 4.14 21.02
N ARG A 207 -4.78 4.01 22.18
CA ARG A 207 -5.02 4.88 23.35
C ARG A 207 -4.15 6.14 23.38
N ILE A 208 -3.05 6.16 22.64
CA ILE A 208 -2.10 7.29 22.63
C ILE A 208 -2.50 8.27 21.54
N ASP A 209 -2.79 9.53 21.85
CA ASP A 209 -3.08 10.56 20.85
C ASP A 209 -1.84 10.91 20.00
N LEU A 210 -1.62 10.13 18.93
CA LEU A 210 -0.46 10.24 18.04
C LEU A 210 -0.40 11.60 17.32
N ALA A 211 -1.55 12.22 17.05
CA ALA A 211 -1.62 13.54 16.43
C ALA A 211 -1.11 14.63 17.38
N LYS A 212 -1.49 14.57 18.66
CA LYS A 212 -0.92 15.49 19.67
C LYS A 212 0.57 15.25 19.92
N LEU A 213 1.07 14.01 19.84
CA LEU A 213 2.51 13.75 19.88
C LEU A 213 3.23 14.38 18.68
N ALA A 214 2.68 14.27 17.48
CA ALA A 214 3.20 14.93 16.29
C ALA A 214 3.19 16.47 16.43
N ASP A 215 2.14 17.04 17.03
CA ASP A 215 2.07 18.47 17.34
C ASP A 215 3.15 18.91 18.35
N CYS A 216 3.43 18.09 19.37
CA CYS A 216 4.55 18.34 20.30
C CYS A 216 5.91 18.30 19.59
N ALA A 217 6.10 17.39 18.63
CA ALA A 217 7.34 17.30 17.86
C ALA A 217 7.53 18.52 16.97
N ARG A 218 6.45 19.01 16.36
CA ARG A 218 6.41 20.28 15.65
C ARG A 218 6.83 21.44 16.56
N LYS A 219 6.29 21.54 17.79
CA LYS A 219 6.72 22.56 18.76
C LYS A 219 8.21 22.44 19.10
N LEU A 220 8.74 21.22 19.24
CA LEU A 220 10.17 20.98 19.49
C LEU A 220 11.05 21.48 18.34
N SER A 221 10.61 21.28 17.08
CA SER A 221 11.34 21.77 15.90
C SER A 221 11.54 23.28 15.90
N LEU A 222 10.65 24.03 16.55
CA LEU A 222 10.77 25.49 16.67
C LEU A 222 11.96 25.91 17.53
N ILE A 223 12.26 25.14 18.59
CA ILE A 223 13.45 25.38 19.43
C ILE A 223 14.71 25.18 18.58
N ALA A 224 14.78 24.08 17.83
CA ALA A 224 15.92 23.79 16.96
C ALA A 224 16.08 24.82 15.84
N GLU A 225 14.98 25.25 15.21
CA GLU A 225 14.98 26.29 14.17
C GLU A 225 15.47 27.63 14.71
N ASP A 226 14.94 28.11 15.84
CA ASP A 226 15.35 29.39 16.44
C ASP A 226 16.82 29.35 16.88
N PHE A 227 17.26 28.22 17.44
CA PHE A 227 18.66 28.00 17.78
C PHE A 227 19.57 28.09 16.53
N TYR A 228 19.22 27.42 15.44
CA TYR A 228 19.95 27.49 14.18
C TYR A 228 19.96 28.89 13.55
N GLN A 229 18.83 29.61 13.60
CA GLN A 229 18.74 31.01 13.14
C GLN A 229 19.68 31.93 13.94
N CYS A 230 19.90 31.63 15.22
CA CYS A 230 20.78 32.38 16.12
C CYS A 230 22.22 31.84 16.20
N ARG A 231 22.61 30.86 15.37
CA ARG A 231 23.90 30.14 15.47
C ARG A 231 25.15 31.03 15.53
N GLU A 232 25.15 32.19 14.88
CA GLU A 232 26.27 33.14 14.93
C GLU A 232 26.53 33.65 16.35
N GLU A 233 25.47 33.92 17.14
CA GLU A 233 25.59 34.29 18.55
C GLU A 233 26.24 33.17 19.37
N PHE A 234 25.85 31.92 19.11
CA PHE A 234 26.39 30.74 19.79
C PHE A 234 27.82 30.41 19.38
N SER A 235 28.25 30.80 18.18
CA SER A 235 29.60 30.56 17.67
C SER A 235 30.69 31.31 18.46
N HIS A 236 30.30 32.37 19.17
CA HIS A 236 31.17 33.21 20.00
C HIS A 236 31.19 32.80 21.49
N VAL A 237 30.39 31.82 21.89
CA VAL A 237 30.42 31.28 23.25
C VAL A 237 31.78 30.61 23.48
N ILE A 238 32.37 30.81 24.67
CA ILE A 238 33.58 30.13 25.12
C ILE A 238 33.27 29.46 26.45
N LEU A 239 33.36 28.13 26.48
CA LEU A 239 33.18 27.31 27.67
C LEU A 239 34.53 26.73 28.10
N GLU A 240 34.93 26.96 29.35
CA GLU A 240 36.12 26.33 29.94
C GLU A 240 35.87 24.85 30.26
N GLU A 241 34.64 24.53 30.67
CA GLU A 241 34.16 23.17 30.96
C GLU A 241 32.76 22.96 30.36
N ASP A 242 32.34 21.70 30.22
CA ASP A 242 30.99 21.38 29.75
C ASP A 242 29.95 21.93 30.74
N PHE A 243 28.91 22.58 30.23
CA PHE A 243 27.84 23.11 31.07
C PHE A 243 26.73 22.08 31.25
N ILE A 244 26.40 21.79 32.51
CA ILE A 244 25.36 20.82 32.89
C ILE A 244 24.34 21.52 33.78
N TRP A 245 23.06 21.38 33.42
CA TRP A 245 21.92 21.82 34.22
C TRP A 245 20.94 20.67 34.39
N GLU A 246 20.54 20.40 35.63
CA GLU A 246 19.59 19.36 35.97
C GLU A 246 18.41 19.96 36.73
N GLU A 247 17.20 19.71 36.24
CA GLU A 247 15.96 20.21 36.83
C GLU A 247 14.84 19.21 36.53
N SER A 248 14.02 18.89 37.54
CA SER A 248 12.89 17.96 37.38
C SER A 248 13.27 16.59 36.79
N ASN A 249 14.46 16.05 37.13
CA ASN A 249 15.05 14.82 36.59
C ASN A 249 15.38 14.86 35.09
N LEU A 250 15.36 16.03 34.46
CA LEU A 250 15.78 16.25 33.08
C LEU A 250 17.18 16.87 33.08
N LYS A 251 17.98 16.53 32.06
CA LYS A 251 19.36 17.01 31.91
C LYS A 251 19.54 17.83 30.63
N LEU A 252 20.02 19.06 30.80
CA LEU A 252 20.60 19.90 29.74
C LEU A 252 22.13 19.78 29.78
N PHE A 253 22.73 19.49 28.63
CA PHE A 253 24.17 19.35 28.46
C PHE A 253 24.65 20.23 27.30
N ILE A 254 25.66 21.06 27.51
CA ILE A 254 26.26 21.91 26.47
C ILE A 254 27.77 21.68 26.44
N SER A 255 28.30 21.29 25.28
CA SER A 255 29.73 21.01 25.05
C SER A 255 30.32 21.96 24.02
N GLN A 256 31.60 22.29 24.16
CA GLN A 256 32.42 22.97 23.14
C GLN A 256 33.78 22.28 22.92
N LYS A 257 33.91 21.02 23.34
CA LYS A 257 35.19 20.31 23.27
C LYS A 257 35.57 20.01 21.82
N SER A 258 36.82 20.30 21.47
CA SER A 258 37.32 20.06 20.11
C SER A 258 37.52 18.59 19.78
N TYR A 259 37.81 17.73 20.77
CA TYR A 259 37.94 16.28 20.64
C TYR A 259 37.52 15.63 21.96
N ALA A 260 36.30 15.09 22.03
CA ALA A 260 35.79 14.45 23.24
C ALA A 260 35.06 13.14 22.95
N THR A 261 35.09 12.25 23.93
CA THR A 261 34.21 11.08 23.98
C THR A 261 33.10 11.35 25.00
N HIS A 262 31.87 11.46 24.53
CA HIS A 262 30.69 11.63 25.37
C HIS A 262 29.97 10.30 25.57
N ASN A 263 29.82 9.86 26.81
CA ASN A 263 29.14 8.59 27.16
C ASN A 263 27.83 8.81 27.92
N GLU A 264 27.57 10.03 28.39
CA GLU A 264 26.38 10.35 29.18
C GLU A 264 25.23 10.79 28.27
N ASN A 265 24.06 10.22 28.53
CA ASN A 265 22.83 10.61 27.84
C ASN A 265 22.26 11.90 28.44
N ALA A 266 21.61 12.71 27.60
CA ALA A 266 20.90 13.92 28.02
C ALA A 266 19.54 14.01 27.33
N ASP A 267 18.62 14.73 27.97
CA ASP A 267 17.29 15.04 27.40
C ASP A 267 17.40 16.20 26.42
N PHE A 268 18.27 17.18 26.72
CA PHE A 268 18.63 18.24 25.78
C PHE A 268 20.16 18.37 25.70
N PHE A 269 20.75 18.04 24.56
CA PHE A 269 22.18 18.14 24.29
C PHE A 269 22.46 19.20 23.23
N ILE A 270 23.45 20.06 23.47
CA ILE A 270 23.94 21.05 22.51
C ILE A 270 25.45 20.85 22.33
N ASP A 271 25.86 20.43 21.13
CA ASP A 271 27.26 20.44 20.71
C ASP A 271 27.56 21.74 19.94
N LEU A 272 28.40 22.59 20.51
CA LEU A 272 28.85 23.84 19.87
C LEU A 272 30.00 23.59 18.88
N GLY A 273 30.61 22.40 18.91
CA GLY A 273 31.40 21.83 17.85
C GLY A 273 32.66 21.11 18.27
N GLY A 274 33.26 20.37 17.33
CA GLY A 274 34.45 19.56 17.57
C GLY A 274 34.54 18.36 16.64
N TYR A 275 35.40 17.42 16.98
CA TYR A 275 35.54 16.10 16.37
C TYR A 275 35.24 15.06 17.45
N ASN A 276 33.96 14.94 17.80
CA ASN A 276 33.53 14.21 18.98
C ASN A 276 33.06 12.79 18.64
N THR A 277 33.32 11.86 19.56
CA THR A 277 32.73 10.52 19.54
C THR A 277 31.62 10.47 20.57
N LEU A 278 30.39 10.25 20.13
CA LEU A 278 29.21 10.24 21.00
C LEU A 278 28.66 8.83 21.13
N HIS A 279 28.82 8.23 22.31
CA HIS A 279 28.16 7.00 22.74
C HIS A 279 26.86 7.31 23.50
N THR A 280 26.18 8.38 23.11
CA THR A 280 24.98 8.89 23.77
C THR A 280 23.72 8.54 22.99
N ASN A 281 22.57 8.91 23.52
CA ASN A 281 21.28 8.77 22.87
C ASN A 281 21.17 9.66 21.63
N ALA A 282 21.97 10.73 21.53
CA ALA A 282 22.00 11.67 20.41
C ALA A 282 20.59 12.11 19.98
N GLY A 283 19.79 12.57 20.94
CA GLY A 283 18.41 13.01 20.68
C GLY A 283 17.41 11.87 20.50
N GLY A 284 17.80 10.61 20.73
CA GLY A 284 16.86 9.49 20.82
C GLY A 284 16.30 9.30 22.24
N THR A 285 15.10 8.71 22.34
CA THR A 285 14.47 8.46 23.64
C THR A 285 15.02 7.20 24.35
N ALA A 286 15.62 6.27 23.59
CA ALA A 286 16.17 5.00 24.08
C ALA A 286 15.19 4.16 24.95
N GLY A 287 13.88 4.42 24.84
CA GLY A 287 12.84 3.82 25.70
C GLY A 287 13.00 4.08 27.19
N ALA A 288 13.67 5.17 27.55
CA ALA A 288 13.84 5.62 28.94
C ALA A 288 13.43 7.09 29.14
N ARG A 289 13.35 7.86 28.05
CA ARG A 289 12.98 9.29 28.05
C ARG A 289 11.70 9.48 27.26
N LEU A 290 10.98 10.55 27.57
CA LEU A 290 9.77 10.94 26.82
C LEU A 290 10.08 11.94 25.70
N LEU A 291 11.07 12.80 25.92
CA LEU A 291 11.49 13.86 25.00
C LEU A 291 13.02 13.91 24.97
N ALA A 292 13.61 13.93 23.77
CA ALA A 292 15.05 14.09 23.60
C ALA A 292 15.37 15.01 22.41
N LEU A 293 16.23 16.01 22.62
CA LEU A 293 16.69 16.95 21.61
C LEU A 293 18.21 17.01 21.61
N HIS A 294 18.84 16.84 20.45
CA HIS A 294 20.26 17.03 20.26
C HIS A 294 20.48 18.00 19.12
N ILE A 295 21.22 19.08 19.39
CA ILE A 295 21.60 20.07 18.39
C ILE A 295 23.12 20.09 18.29
N ASP A 296 23.64 19.74 17.12
CA ASP A 296 25.05 19.86 16.76
C ASP A 296 25.22 21.02 15.77
N LEU A 297 26.00 22.03 16.15
CA LEU A 297 26.20 23.23 15.34
C LEU A 297 27.21 23.06 14.21
N LYS A 298 28.29 22.33 14.44
CA LYS A 298 29.43 22.22 13.52
C LYS A 298 30.40 21.15 14.00
N GLY A 299 31.24 20.66 13.11
CA GLY A 299 32.29 19.71 13.48
C GLY A 299 32.18 18.43 12.68
N HIS A 300 32.96 17.40 13.04
CA HIS A 300 32.89 16.10 12.40
C HIS A 300 32.79 15.03 13.46
N ASN A 301 31.55 14.60 13.72
CA ASN A 301 31.20 13.77 14.83
C ASN A 301 30.94 12.33 14.40
N THR A 302 31.30 11.39 15.27
CA THR A 302 30.93 9.98 15.14
C THR A 302 29.93 9.62 16.23
N TYR A 303 28.69 9.32 15.83
CA TYR A 303 27.62 8.90 16.71
C TYR A 303 27.54 7.37 16.74
N HIS A 304 27.64 6.79 17.92
CA HIS A 304 27.50 5.36 18.16
C HIS A 304 26.36 5.09 19.13
N GLY A 305 25.42 4.23 18.76
CA GLY A 305 24.43 3.75 19.72
C GLY A 305 23.82 2.42 19.33
N GLN A 306 22.94 1.92 20.19
CA GLN A 306 22.27 0.63 20.01
C GLN A 306 20.92 0.84 19.30
N ASN A 307 19.81 0.61 19.99
CA ASN A 307 18.47 0.81 19.46
C ASN A 307 17.87 2.12 19.99
N PHE A 308 16.94 2.72 19.24
CA PHE A 308 16.18 3.89 19.67
C PHE A 308 17.04 5.13 19.99
N VAL A 309 18.09 5.34 19.20
CA VAL A 309 19.04 6.46 19.30
C VAL A 309 19.03 7.34 18.04
N GLN A 310 19.74 8.46 18.08
CA GLN A 310 19.99 9.34 16.91
C GLN A 310 18.67 9.89 16.35
N GLY A 311 18.01 10.76 17.13
CA GLY A 311 16.73 11.37 16.75
C GLY A 311 15.55 10.40 16.70
N SER A 312 15.63 9.24 17.38
CA SER A 312 14.53 8.27 17.41
C SER A 312 13.52 8.56 18.52
N GLY A 313 12.23 8.62 18.18
CA GLY A 313 11.12 8.65 19.12
C GLY A 313 10.52 7.25 19.31
N PHE A 314 10.87 6.60 20.41
CA PHE A 314 10.21 5.40 20.91
C PHE A 314 9.42 5.74 22.16
N LEU A 315 8.08 5.62 22.10
CA LEU A 315 7.16 6.10 23.15
C LEU A 315 7.49 7.53 23.60
N GLY A 316 7.44 8.47 22.65
CA GLY A 316 7.88 9.83 22.88
C GLY A 316 8.44 10.48 21.61
N ILE A 317 9.25 11.51 21.79
CA ILE A 317 9.77 12.33 20.68
C ILE A 317 11.28 12.39 20.77
N GLY A 318 11.95 12.01 19.69
CA GLY A 318 13.39 12.16 19.54
C GLY A 318 13.73 13.10 18.38
N MET A 319 14.68 14.00 18.57
CA MET A 319 15.12 14.95 17.56
C MET A 319 16.64 15.12 17.58
N LEU A 320 17.27 14.94 16.44
CA LEU A 320 18.68 15.23 16.20
C LEU A 320 18.79 16.23 15.06
N VAL A 321 19.45 17.37 15.30
CA VAL A 321 19.70 18.40 14.29
C VAL A 321 21.20 18.63 14.20
N SER A 322 21.84 18.20 13.12
CA SER A 322 23.22 18.53 12.79
C SER A 322 23.25 19.63 11.72
N CYS A 323 23.90 20.74 12.04
CA CYS A 323 23.85 21.93 11.21
C CYS A 323 24.96 21.97 10.16
N ALA A 324 26.08 21.29 10.41
CA ALA A 324 27.20 21.15 9.49
C ALA A 324 28.12 20.00 9.94
N GLY A 325 28.84 19.41 8.99
CA GLY A 325 29.84 18.39 9.29
C GLY A 325 29.79 17.20 8.38
N ASN A 326 30.92 16.50 8.27
CA ASN A 326 30.95 15.16 7.70
C ASN A 326 30.87 14.16 8.86
N ASN A 327 29.65 13.76 9.22
CA ASN A 327 29.39 12.94 10.38
C ASN A 327 29.17 11.47 10.00
N VAL A 328 29.42 10.61 10.97
CA VAL A 328 29.19 9.17 10.84
C VAL A 328 28.19 8.72 11.92
N TYR A 329 27.10 8.11 11.50
CA TYR A 329 26.01 7.64 12.35
C TYR A 329 25.98 6.11 12.33
N HIS A 330 26.31 5.48 13.45
CA HIS A 330 26.25 4.03 13.65
C HIS A 330 25.18 3.68 14.67
N ALA A 331 24.16 2.94 14.25
CA ALA A 331 23.12 2.43 15.13
C ALA A 331 22.73 0.99 14.76
N LYS A 332 22.05 0.28 15.67
CA LYS A 332 21.57 -1.08 15.42
C LYS A 332 20.18 -1.07 14.78
N SER A 333 19.12 -0.87 15.55
CA SER A 333 17.74 -0.92 15.03
C SER A 333 16.88 0.23 15.55
N TYR A 334 15.78 0.55 14.87
CA TYR A 334 14.80 1.53 15.36
C TYR A 334 15.45 2.87 15.71
N SER A 335 16.31 3.39 14.83
CA SER A 335 17.17 4.54 15.11
C SER A 335 17.27 5.46 13.88
N GLN A 336 18.00 6.57 13.99
CA GLN A 336 18.25 7.50 12.87
C GLN A 336 16.92 8.09 12.35
N GLY A 337 16.24 8.85 13.20
CA GLY A 337 14.94 9.44 12.89
C GLY A 337 13.79 8.43 12.85
N CYS A 338 13.81 7.37 13.67
CA CYS A 338 12.71 6.40 13.73
C CYS A 338 11.56 6.89 14.64
N GLY A 339 10.31 6.73 14.21
CA GLY A 339 9.09 6.97 15.00
C GLY A 339 8.33 5.67 15.29
N PHE A 340 8.56 5.08 16.46
CA PHE A 340 7.88 3.86 16.89
C PHE A 340 7.03 4.20 18.11
N PHE A 341 5.70 4.17 18.00
CA PHE A 341 4.80 4.70 19.05
C PHE A 341 5.13 6.18 19.42
N GLY A 342 5.69 6.92 18.47
CA GLY A 342 6.35 8.18 18.75
C GLY A 342 6.79 8.89 17.49
N VAL A 343 7.56 9.97 17.67
CA VAL A 343 7.98 10.85 16.58
C VAL A 343 9.50 10.98 16.52
N GLY A 344 10.09 10.63 15.38
CA GLY A 344 11.54 10.68 15.18
C GLY A 344 11.94 11.72 14.14
N PHE A 345 12.81 12.67 14.50
CA PHE A 345 13.34 13.70 13.61
C PHE A 345 14.86 13.56 13.54
N LEU A 346 15.41 13.47 12.32
CA LEU A 346 16.84 13.63 12.08
C LEU A 346 17.02 14.64 10.96
N VAL A 347 17.59 15.79 11.28
CA VAL A 347 17.83 16.87 10.33
C VAL A 347 19.34 17.06 10.22
N ASN A 348 19.85 16.99 9.00
CA ASN A 348 21.22 17.33 8.67
C ASN A 348 21.24 18.38 7.57
N LEU A 349 21.83 19.54 7.86
CA LEU A 349 21.74 20.71 6.99
C LEU A 349 22.91 20.83 6.01
N ALA A 350 24.06 20.20 6.29
CA ALA A 350 25.23 20.26 5.41
C ALA A 350 26.23 19.11 5.65
N GLY A 351 27.12 18.92 4.67
CA GLY A 351 28.23 17.97 4.72
C GLY A 351 27.90 16.58 4.18
N ASN A 352 28.94 15.78 3.96
CA ASN A 352 28.86 14.44 3.39
C ASN A 352 28.82 13.41 4.52
N ASN A 353 27.67 12.80 4.75
CA ASN A 353 27.41 12.00 5.94
C ASN A 353 27.24 10.52 5.63
N ARG A 354 27.55 9.69 6.62
CA ARG A 354 27.43 8.24 6.53
C ARG A 354 26.47 7.71 7.58
N PHE A 355 25.40 7.05 7.17
CA PHE A 355 24.39 6.43 8.02
C PHE A 355 24.47 4.91 7.91
N VAL A 356 24.80 4.24 9.01
CA VAL A 356 24.89 2.77 9.09
C VAL A 356 23.89 2.27 10.13
N LEU A 357 23.01 1.39 9.68
CA LEU A 357 21.92 0.78 10.44
C LEU A 357 21.79 -0.71 10.09
N ASN A 358 21.20 -1.50 10.99
CA ASN A 358 20.65 -2.81 10.62
C ASN A 358 19.20 -2.70 10.14
N PHE A 359 18.23 -2.44 11.03
CA PHE A 359 16.79 -2.60 10.73
C PHE A 359 15.94 -1.44 11.26
N GLY A 360 14.88 -1.03 10.57
CA GLY A 360 13.87 -0.15 11.16
C GLY A 360 14.36 1.28 11.37
N GLY A 361 14.86 2.03 10.39
CA GLY A 361 15.38 3.37 10.67
C GLY A 361 15.79 4.16 9.44
N GLN A 362 16.58 5.22 9.60
CA GLN A 362 16.82 6.19 8.52
C GLN A 362 15.47 6.73 8.00
N SER A 363 14.67 7.30 8.92
CA SER A 363 13.21 7.48 8.76
C SER A 363 12.46 6.16 8.58
N PHE A 364 12.05 5.58 9.70
CA PHE A 364 11.08 4.48 9.75
C PHE A 364 9.95 4.84 10.69
N ALA A 365 8.71 4.49 10.36
CA ALA A 365 7.56 4.74 11.25
C ALA A 365 6.63 3.53 11.43
N LEU A 366 6.20 3.30 12.67
CA LEU A 366 5.16 2.34 13.07
C LEU A 366 4.38 2.93 14.25
N PHE A 367 3.06 3.08 14.11
CA PHE A 367 2.21 3.79 15.09
C PHE A 367 2.79 5.16 15.47
N GLY A 368 3.26 5.92 14.48
CA GLY A 368 4.08 7.10 14.73
C GLY A 368 4.47 7.83 13.46
N SER A 369 5.39 8.78 13.59
CA SER A 369 5.81 9.61 12.47
C SER A 369 7.32 9.81 12.44
N SER A 370 7.91 9.94 11.26
CA SER A 370 9.32 10.22 11.11
C SER A 370 9.62 11.20 9.99
N ILE A 371 10.62 12.04 10.23
CA ILE A 371 11.19 12.95 9.23
C ILE A 371 12.72 12.84 9.32
N LEU A 372 13.35 12.36 8.24
CA LEU A 372 14.78 12.50 8.03
C LEU A 372 15.00 13.49 6.90
N TRP A 373 15.66 14.60 7.20
CA TRP A 373 15.93 15.64 6.21
C TRP A 373 17.43 15.90 6.09
N ASN A 374 18.00 15.49 4.96
CA ASN A 374 19.31 15.91 4.48
C ASN A 374 19.14 17.04 3.46
N LYS A 375 19.71 18.21 3.77
CA LYS A 375 19.55 19.37 2.90
C LYS A 375 20.62 19.45 1.81
N GLU A 376 21.88 19.17 2.16
CA GLU A 376 23.03 19.31 1.26
C GLU A 376 24.04 18.18 1.54
N GLY A 377 24.87 17.88 0.53
CA GLY A 377 25.97 16.92 0.62
C GLY A 377 25.70 15.59 -0.07
N GLU A 378 26.78 14.84 -0.32
CA GLU A 378 26.71 13.48 -0.85
C GLU A 378 26.70 12.49 0.32
N ASN A 379 25.61 11.75 0.49
CA ASN A 379 25.38 10.93 1.68
C ASN A 379 25.35 9.43 1.35
N GLU A 380 25.84 8.61 2.28
CA GLU A 380 25.75 7.15 2.20
C GLU A 380 24.76 6.64 3.26
N TYR A 381 23.72 5.94 2.81
CA TYR A 381 22.72 5.28 3.66
C TYR A 381 22.82 3.78 3.48
N LEU A 382 23.28 3.10 4.53
CA LEU A 382 23.42 1.65 4.58
C LEU A 382 22.48 1.09 5.66
N ALA A 383 21.50 0.30 5.24
CA ALA A 383 20.68 -0.54 6.09
C ALA A 383 20.90 -2.00 5.72
N ASN A 384 21.55 -2.76 6.61
CA ASN A 384 21.88 -4.17 6.36
C ASN A 384 20.63 -5.09 6.31
N GLN A 385 19.46 -4.57 6.68
CA GLN A 385 18.17 -5.26 6.72
C GLN A 385 17.06 -4.33 6.18
N GLY A 386 15.80 -4.74 6.31
CA GLY A 386 14.64 -3.96 5.87
C GLY A 386 14.13 -2.92 6.86
N MET A 387 12.96 -2.37 6.53
CA MET A 387 12.26 -1.27 7.20
C MET A 387 13.13 -0.02 7.33
N ALA A 388 13.76 0.45 6.25
CA ALA A 388 14.62 1.64 6.33
C ALA A 388 14.48 2.63 5.17
N GLN A 389 15.03 3.84 5.32
CA GLN A 389 15.12 4.85 4.25
C GLN A 389 13.72 5.31 3.80
N ALA A 390 12.99 6.00 4.68
CA ALA A 390 11.56 6.31 4.51
C ALA A 390 10.70 5.04 4.37
N ALA A 391 10.86 4.09 5.28
CA ALA A 391 9.96 2.94 5.35
C ALA A 391 8.82 3.18 6.35
N SER A 392 7.69 2.52 6.17
CA SER A 392 6.60 2.60 7.15
C SER A 392 5.87 1.27 7.28
N SER A 393 5.31 1.07 8.46
CA SER A 393 4.34 0.02 8.70
C SER A 393 3.09 0.61 9.36
N THR A 394 2.31 -0.17 10.09
CA THR A 394 0.95 0.19 10.51
C THR A 394 0.82 1.59 11.08
N LEU A 395 -0.01 2.42 10.43
CA LEU A 395 -0.26 3.83 10.77
C LEU A 395 1.00 4.71 10.89
N GLY A 396 2.10 4.25 10.32
CA GLY A 396 3.36 4.99 10.25
C GLY A 396 3.33 6.02 9.14
N VAL A 397 3.88 7.21 9.40
CA VAL A 397 4.12 8.24 8.40
C VAL A 397 5.62 8.51 8.34
N ALA A 398 6.28 8.26 7.22
CA ALA A 398 7.73 8.37 7.08
C ALA A 398 8.13 9.23 5.89
N PHE A 399 8.90 10.28 6.16
CA PHE A 399 9.49 11.16 5.15
C PHE A 399 11.02 11.11 5.21
N LEU A 400 11.66 10.79 4.09
CA LEU A 400 13.09 11.00 3.89
C LEU A 400 13.27 12.00 2.75
N ILE A 401 13.99 13.06 3.02
CA ILE A 401 14.19 14.18 2.10
C ILE A 401 15.69 14.36 1.96
N ASP A 402 16.22 14.11 0.77
CA ASP A 402 17.60 14.40 0.41
C ASP A 402 17.58 15.42 -0.73
N ASN A 403 17.78 16.69 -0.41
CA ASN A 403 17.46 17.78 -1.32
C ASN A 403 18.47 17.92 -2.48
N GLN A 404 19.75 17.63 -2.25
CA GLN A 404 20.84 17.86 -3.20
C GLN A 404 22.00 16.91 -2.93
N GLY A 405 22.82 16.66 -3.96
CA GLY A 405 23.99 15.77 -3.88
C GLY A 405 23.70 14.39 -4.49
N GLY A 406 24.76 13.69 -4.92
CA GLY A 406 24.65 12.31 -5.41
C GLY A 406 24.84 11.31 -4.27
N SER A 407 23.73 10.78 -3.74
CA SER A 407 23.73 9.90 -2.57
C SER A 407 23.59 8.42 -2.94
N SER A 408 24.02 7.53 -2.06
CA SER A 408 23.84 6.08 -2.22
C SER A 408 23.00 5.48 -1.12
N TYR A 409 22.04 4.63 -1.50
CA TYR A 409 21.05 4.01 -0.63
C TYR A 409 21.10 2.50 -0.83
N THR A 410 21.32 1.76 0.25
CA THR A 410 21.24 0.29 0.27
C THR A 410 20.33 -0.15 1.39
N ALA A 411 19.31 -0.95 1.07
CA ALA A 411 18.40 -1.55 2.04
C ALA A 411 18.26 -3.07 1.79
N GLY A 412 18.60 -3.88 2.78
CA GLY A 412 18.56 -5.34 2.70
C GLY A 412 19.78 -5.97 2.03
N VAL A 413 19.70 -7.28 1.80
CA VAL A 413 20.82 -8.11 1.32
C VAL A 413 20.42 -8.86 0.06
N SER A 414 21.02 -8.50 -1.09
CA SER A 414 20.73 -9.16 -2.38
C SER A 414 20.78 -10.69 -2.30
N GLY A 415 19.84 -11.33 -2.97
CA GLY A 415 19.70 -12.80 -2.98
C GLY A 415 19.04 -13.39 -1.73
N LYS A 416 18.75 -12.60 -0.68
CA LYS A 416 17.89 -13.05 0.43
C LYS A 416 16.42 -12.95 0.03
N ARG A 417 15.57 -13.75 0.68
CA ARG A 417 14.12 -13.77 0.44
C ARG A 417 13.48 -12.47 0.94
N GLY A 418 12.66 -11.85 0.10
CA GLY A 418 11.97 -10.57 0.39
C GLY A 418 11.09 -10.58 1.65
N THR A 419 10.48 -11.72 1.96
CA THR A 419 9.60 -11.87 3.13
C THR A 419 10.33 -12.01 4.45
N THR A 420 11.66 -11.90 4.49
CA THR A 420 12.45 -11.98 5.72
C THR A 420 12.91 -10.60 6.17
N ARG A 421 13.44 -10.49 7.39
CA ARG A 421 14.11 -9.27 7.87
C ARG A 421 15.17 -8.71 6.92
N TYR A 422 15.81 -9.55 6.10
CA TYR A 422 16.85 -9.15 5.13
C TYR A 422 16.31 -8.75 3.77
N GLY A 423 14.99 -8.85 3.57
CA GLY A 423 14.31 -8.60 2.31
C GLY A 423 14.27 -7.14 1.84
N GLY A 424 14.83 -6.20 2.61
CA GLY A 424 15.16 -4.88 2.08
C GLY A 424 14.01 -3.90 1.86
N ILE A 425 12.82 -4.14 2.46
CA ILE A 425 11.72 -3.16 2.48
C ILE A 425 12.27 -1.80 2.87
N GLY A 426 12.19 -0.81 1.99
CA GLY A 426 12.82 0.48 2.23
C GLY A 426 12.85 1.38 1.02
N GLN A 427 13.51 2.54 1.12
CA GLN A 427 13.54 3.52 0.02
C GLN A 427 12.12 3.94 -0.39
N GLY A 428 11.31 4.40 0.56
CA GLY A 428 9.89 4.69 0.32
C GLY A 428 8.97 3.47 0.34
N GLY A 429 9.41 2.32 0.88
CA GLY A 429 8.60 1.10 1.01
C GLY A 429 7.58 1.16 2.14
N SER A 430 6.37 0.60 1.96
CA SER A 430 5.33 0.56 3.01
C SER A 430 4.67 -0.81 3.16
N SER A 431 4.31 -1.21 4.38
CA SER A 431 3.60 -2.47 4.64
C SER A 431 2.55 -2.37 5.75
N GLY A 432 1.30 -2.75 5.46
CA GLY A 432 0.35 -3.15 6.49
C GLY A 432 0.51 -4.60 6.93
N VAL A 433 -0.44 -5.03 7.75
CA VAL A 433 -0.50 -6.40 8.27
C VAL A 433 -1.77 -7.05 7.75
N ARG A 434 -1.60 -8.09 6.95
CA ARG A 434 -2.71 -8.85 6.38
C ARG A 434 -2.87 -10.13 7.18
N ALA A 435 -4.02 -10.31 7.81
CA ALA A 435 -4.29 -11.51 8.58
C ALA A 435 -4.68 -12.71 7.69
N ASP A 436 -4.49 -13.92 8.23
CA ASP A 436 -5.02 -15.16 7.66
C ASP A 436 -5.57 -16.06 8.79
N PRO A 437 -6.79 -16.63 8.66
CA PRO A 437 -7.85 -16.25 7.74
C PRO A 437 -8.37 -14.82 8.01
N TRP A 438 -8.36 -13.97 6.98
CA TRP A 438 -8.63 -12.53 7.10
C TRP A 438 -10.06 -12.14 7.52
N LEU A 439 -11.03 -13.05 7.39
CA LEU A 439 -12.41 -12.83 7.85
C LEU A 439 -12.54 -12.86 9.38
N SER A 440 -11.66 -13.62 10.05
CA SER A 440 -11.77 -13.95 11.48
C SER A 440 -10.67 -13.32 12.32
N ASN A 441 -9.63 -12.80 11.69
CA ASN A 441 -8.46 -12.22 12.34
C ASN A 441 -8.26 -10.75 11.93
N PRO A 442 -7.77 -9.89 12.83
CA PRO A 442 -7.62 -8.46 12.58
C PRO A 442 -6.53 -8.21 11.55
N SER A 443 -6.86 -7.51 10.48
CA SER A 443 -5.87 -6.91 9.60
C SER A 443 -5.60 -5.47 10.04
N PHE A 444 -4.46 -4.90 9.69
CA PHE A 444 -4.09 -3.56 10.11
C PHE A 444 -3.67 -2.74 8.89
N TYR A 445 -4.13 -1.50 8.81
CA TYR A 445 -3.68 -0.55 7.79
C TYR A 445 -2.13 -0.50 7.76
N GLY A 446 -1.58 -0.22 6.59
CA GLY A 446 -0.18 0.10 6.43
C GLY A 446 0.12 1.55 6.80
N GLY A 447 1.27 2.02 6.33
CA GLY A 447 1.72 3.39 6.53
C GLY A 447 1.83 4.17 5.22
N LEU A 448 2.16 5.45 5.34
CA LEU A 448 2.59 6.30 4.23
C LEU A 448 4.11 6.46 4.30
N SER A 449 4.77 6.12 3.19
CA SER A 449 6.20 6.30 2.99
C SER A 449 6.45 7.26 1.83
N PHE A 450 7.31 8.26 2.04
CA PHE A 450 7.67 9.25 1.03
C PHE A 450 9.17 9.51 1.03
N LEU A 451 9.84 9.14 -0.06
CA LEU A 451 11.25 9.45 -0.30
C LEU A 451 11.36 10.52 -1.39
N TYR A 452 11.97 11.65 -1.08
CA TYR A 452 12.26 12.73 -2.01
C TYR A 452 13.77 12.88 -2.20
N LEU A 453 14.23 12.75 -3.44
CA LEU A 453 15.61 13.03 -3.85
C LEU A 453 15.59 14.22 -4.81
N GLY A 454 16.14 15.37 -4.40
CA GLY A 454 15.99 16.63 -5.14
C GLY A 454 17.04 16.91 -6.21
N GLY A 455 18.06 16.04 -6.37
CA GLY A 455 19.06 16.19 -7.41
C GLY A 455 20.22 15.19 -7.30
N GLY A 456 21.26 15.43 -8.10
CA GLY A 456 22.49 14.63 -8.10
C GLY A 456 22.38 13.28 -8.84
N PHE A 457 23.45 12.49 -8.75
CA PHE A 457 23.53 11.13 -9.26
C PHE A 457 23.35 10.15 -8.10
N ASN A 458 22.16 9.58 -7.99
CA ASN A 458 21.81 8.69 -6.88
C ASN A 458 21.91 7.22 -7.28
N LYS A 459 22.29 6.38 -6.31
CA LYS A 459 22.31 4.92 -6.45
C LYS A 459 21.39 4.29 -5.42
N LEU A 460 20.30 3.70 -5.86
CA LEU A 460 19.32 3.03 -5.02
C LEU A 460 19.39 1.53 -5.24
N LYS A 461 19.62 0.78 -4.16
CA LYS A 461 19.66 -0.68 -4.17
C LYS A 461 18.78 -1.26 -3.07
N THR A 462 17.84 -2.11 -3.44
CA THR A 462 16.96 -2.83 -2.52
C THR A 462 16.75 -4.27 -2.99
N VAL A 463 16.09 -5.09 -2.19
CA VAL A 463 15.75 -6.47 -2.54
C VAL A 463 14.27 -6.59 -2.88
N TRP A 464 13.37 -6.19 -1.97
CA TRP A 464 11.93 -6.42 -2.08
C TRP A 464 11.11 -5.28 -1.45
N LEU A 465 9.98 -4.92 -2.09
CA LEU A 465 9.08 -3.83 -1.67
C LEU A 465 9.82 -2.53 -1.32
N GLY A 466 10.80 -2.18 -2.14
CA GLY A 466 11.48 -0.91 -2.04
C GLY A 466 11.21 0.00 -3.22
N GLN A 467 11.78 1.21 -3.16
CA GLN A 467 11.68 2.21 -4.21
C GLN A 467 10.21 2.57 -4.50
N GLY A 468 9.51 3.03 -3.47
CA GLY A 468 8.13 3.53 -3.60
C GLY A 468 7.09 2.43 -3.79
N SER A 469 7.34 1.26 -3.21
CA SER A 469 6.43 0.10 -3.33
C SER A 469 5.69 -0.16 -2.02
N ALA A 470 4.52 -0.80 -2.10
CA ALA A 470 3.68 -1.00 -0.93
C ALA A 470 2.95 -2.34 -0.91
N TYR A 471 2.72 -2.84 0.31
CA TYR A 471 1.95 -4.02 0.62
C TYR A 471 0.83 -3.72 1.61
N PHE A 472 -0.37 -4.22 1.33
CA PHE A 472 -1.56 -4.20 2.19
C PHE A 472 -1.91 -2.86 2.85
N LEU A 473 -2.87 -2.13 2.27
CA LEU A 473 -3.37 -0.85 2.79
C LEU A 473 -2.24 0.12 3.15
N GLY A 474 -1.14 0.07 2.38
CA GLY A 474 0.06 0.90 2.49
C GLY A 474 0.20 1.79 1.26
N ALA A 475 0.87 2.93 1.42
CA ALA A 475 1.28 3.79 0.32
C ALA A 475 2.79 4.03 0.34
N GLY A 476 3.46 3.72 -0.77
CA GLY A 476 4.89 3.95 -0.97
C GLY A 476 5.09 4.92 -2.13
N ILE A 477 5.82 6.01 -1.90
CA ILE A 477 6.05 7.04 -2.91
C ILE A 477 7.54 7.41 -2.92
N VAL A 478 8.10 7.43 -4.12
CA VAL A 478 9.44 7.94 -4.39
C VAL A 478 9.34 9.02 -5.45
N VAL A 479 9.94 10.18 -5.17
CA VAL A 479 10.18 11.22 -6.15
C VAL A 479 11.68 11.42 -6.28
N VAL A 480 12.22 11.19 -7.47
CA VAL A 480 13.64 11.39 -7.76
C VAL A 480 13.81 12.43 -8.84
N GLU A 481 14.54 13.48 -8.51
CA GLU A 481 15.05 14.49 -9.44
C GLU A 481 16.56 14.28 -9.62
N GLY A 482 17.14 14.94 -10.62
CA GLY A 482 18.56 14.75 -10.97
C GLY A 482 18.72 13.84 -12.17
N SER A 483 19.91 13.33 -12.41
CA SER A 483 20.24 12.65 -13.68
C SER A 483 21.26 11.56 -13.46
N HIS A 484 21.28 10.59 -14.36
CA HIS A 484 22.16 9.42 -14.34
C HIS A 484 21.91 8.45 -13.18
N ASN A 485 20.78 8.54 -12.47
CA ASN A 485 20.49 7.70 -11.31
C ASN A 485 20.43 6.21 -11.68
N ILE A 486 20.79 5.37 -10.72
CA ILE A 486 20.70 3.91 -10.85
C ILE A 486 19.71 3.37 -9.82
N PHE A 487 18.72 2.63 -10.30
CA PHE A 487 17.74 1.92 -9.50
C PHE A 487 17.95 0.42 -9.68
N GLU A 488 18.25 -0.30 -8.62
CA GLU A 488 18.42 -1.75 -8.61
C GLU A 488 17.50 -2.38 -7.56
N ALA A 489 16.72 -3.36 -7.97
CA ALA A 489 15.86 -4.13 -7.09
C ALA A 489 15.70 -5.58 -7.57
N ASP A 490 15.75 -6.53 -6.64
CA ASP A 490 15.66 -7.96 -6.97
C ASP A 490 14.21 -8.38 -7.31
N TYR A 491 13.19 -7.87 -6.60
CA TYR A 491 11.79 -8.28 -6.76
C TYR A 491 10.82 -7.17 -6.28
N ASP A 492 9.62 -7.11 -6.85
CA ASP A 492 8.44 -6.41 -6.33
C ASP A 492 8.76 -4.99 -5.81
N ALA A 493 9.33 -4.16 -6.69
CA ALA A 493 9.86 -2.85 -6.33
C ALA A 493 9.53 -1.79 -7.40
N GLN A 494 10.05 -0.57 -7.21
CA GLN A 494 9.97 0.50 -8.22
C GLN A 494 8.52 0.87 -8.56
N GLY A 495 7.78 1.31 -7.55
CA GLY A 495 6.42 1.79 -7.70
C GLY A 495 5.39 0.67 -7.74
N GLN A 496 5.62 -0.44 -7.05
CA GLN A 496 4.68 -1.56 -7.06
C GLN A 496 3.59 -1.41 -5.98
N GLY A 497 2.35 -1.75 -6.30
CA GLY A 497 1.29 -1.95 -5.31
C GLY A 497 0.84 -3.41 -5.22
N LEU A 498 0.75 -3.96 -4.01
CA LEU A 498 0.30 -5.34 -3.78
C LEU A 498 -0.72 -5.46 -2.62
N HIS A 499 -1.85 -6.12 -2.89
CA HIS A 499 -2.96 -6.36 -1.95
C HIS A 499 -3.65 -5.12 -1.35
N LEU A 500 -4.38 -4.33 -2.13
CA LEU A 500 -4.98 -3.05 -1.69
C LEU A 500 -3.92 -2.03 -1.27
N ALA A 501 -2.86 -1.87 -2.06
CA ALA A 501 -1.78 -0.92 -1.78
C ALA A 501 -1.52 0.03 -2.96
N ALA A 502 -0.80 1.12 -2.69
CA ALA A 502 -0.47 2.14 -3.68
C ALA A 502 1.05 2.36 -3.75
N GLY A 503 1.64 2.13 -4.92
CA GLY A 503 3.06 2.36 -5.18
C GLY A 503 3.29 3.36 -6.31
N LEU A 504 4.23 4.28 -6.12
CA LEU A 504 4.64 5.27 -7.14
C LEU A 504 6.16 5.52 -7.13
N VAL A 505 6.75 5.48 -8.31
CA VAL A 505 8.00 6.16 -8.64
C VAL A 505 7.72 7.29 -9.62
N LEU A 506 8.04 8.52 -9.23
CA LEU A 506 8.04 9.69 -10.11
C LEU A 506 9.49 10.17 -10.30
N LYS A 507 10.07 9.89 -11.44
CA LYS A 507 11.45 10.27 -11.77
C LYS A 507 11.48 11.40 -12.80
N LYS A 508 12.24 12.46 -12.53
CA LYS A 508 12.43 13.65 -13.38
C LYS A 508 13.93 13.87 -13.65
N GLY A 509 14.28 14.11 -14.91
CA GLY A 509 15.65 14.43 -15.35
C GLY A 509 16.18 13.46 -16.41
N GLU A 510 17.50 13.35 -16.59
CA GLU A 510 18.06 12.68 -17.77
C GLU A 510 18.88 11.40 -17.45
N HIS A 511 18.78 10.41 -18.36
CA HIS A 511 19.75 9.32 -18.54
C HIS A 511 19.85 8.30 -17.39
N ASP A 512 18.73 7.81 -16.86
CA ASP A 512 18.72 6.91 -15.71
C ASP A 512 18.70 5.43 -16.12
N ILE A 513 19.15 4.57 -15.22
CA ILE A 513 19.17 3.12 -15.37
C ILE A 513 18.25 2.50 -14.32
N PHE A 514 17.26 1.75 -14.79
CA PHE A 514 16.38 0.96 -13.96
C PHE A 514 16.64 -0.52 -14.20
N LYS A 515 16.93 -1.25 -13.13
CA LYS A 515 17.06 -2.70 -13.08
C LYS A 515 16.05 -3.21 -12.06
N GLY A 516 14.93 -3.70 -12.55
CA GLY A 516 13.87 -4.29 -11.76
C GLY A 516 13.78 -5.77 -12.06
N GLY A 517 13.82 -6.60 -11.03
CA GLY A 517 13.46 -8.00 -11.18
C GLY A 517 11.94 -8.20 -11.27
N TRP A 518 11.47 -9.35 -10.77
CA TRP A 518 10.09 -9.79 -11.00
C TRP A 518 9.12 -8.88 -10.26
N GLY A 519 8.05 -8.40 -10.90
CA GLY A 519 7.06 -7.55 -10.23
C GLY A 519 7.45 -6.08 -10.10
N SER A 520 8.47 -5.60 -10.82
CA SER A 520 8.98 -4.23 -10.70
C SER A 520 8.58 -3.30 -11.86
N LEU A 521 8.84 -2.00 -11.71
CA LEU A 521 8.61 -0.95 -12.71
C LEU A 521 7.11 -0.69 -12.93
N GLY A 522 6.42 -0.24 -11.88
CA GLY A 522 5.02 0.18 -11.95
C GLY A 522 4.02 -0.97 -12.09
N VAL A 523 4.34 -2.15 -11.55
CA VAL A 523 3.48 -3.33 -11.60
C VAL A 523 2.47 -3.31 -10.46
N SER A 524 1.33 -3.98 -10.63
CA SER A 524 0.34 -4.06 -9.56
C SER A 524 -0.29 -5.43 -9.39
N GLY A 525 -0.73 -5.73 -8.17
CA GLY A 525 -1.48 -6.92 -7.85
C GLY A 525 -2.57 -6.77 -6.78
N ASP A 526 -3.64 -7.55 -6.91
CA ASP A 526 -4.73 -7.66 -5.93
C ASP A 526 -5.34 -6.30 -5.53
N ARG A 527 -6.12 -5.68 -6.42
CA ARG A 527 -6.87 -4.44 -6.10
C ARG A 527 -5.99 -3.26 -5.68
N SER A 528 -4.78 -3.23 -6.23
CA SER A 528 -3.76 -2.24 -5.94
C SER A 528 -3.50 -1.36 -7.14
N ILE A 529 -2.69 -0.32 -6.93
CA ILE A 529 -2.12 0.50 -7.99
C ILE A 529 -0.60 0.50 -7.87
N GLY A 530 0.07 0.24 -9.00
CA GLY A 530 1.50 0.45 -9.13
C GLY A 530 1.79 1.38 -10.30
N MET A 531 2.70 2.33 -10.11
CA MET A 531 3.04 3.35 -11.09
C MET A 531 4.54 3.62 -11.14
N LEU A 532 5.08 3.66 -12.36
CA LEU A 532 6.36 4.30 -12.64
C LEU A 532 6.15 5.37 -13.72
N ILE A 533 6.44 6.61 -13.38
CA ILE A 533 6.40 7.75 -14.30
C ILE A 533 7.79 8.34 -14.36
N SER A 534 8.41 8.30 -15.53
CA SER A 534 9.74 8.85 -15.79
C SER A 534 9.66 9.92 -16.88
N ILE A 535 10.31 11.05 -16.62
CA ILE A 535 10.24 12.25 -17.45
C ILE A 535 11.66 12.68 -17.82
N GLY A 536 11.90 12.80 -19.13
CA GLY A 536 13.16 13.22 -19.73
C GLY A 536 14.15 12.08 -19.93
N GLY A 537 15.18 12.36 -20.72
CA GLY A 537 16.38 11.53 -20.88
C GLY A 537 16.24 10.27 -21.73
N ASN A 538 17.39 9.79 -22.20
CA ASN A 538 17.58 8.47 -22.80
C ASN A 538 17.79 7.43 -21.70
N ASN A 539 16.71 6.87 -21.17
CA ASN A 539 16.77 5.95 -20.03
C ASN A 539 16.89 4.48 -20.49
N ARG A 540 17.42 3.65 -19.61
CA ARG A 540 17.51 2.19 -19.80
C ARG A 540 16.66 1.48 -18.77
N TYR A 541 15.73 0.65 -19.23
CA TYR A 541 14.85 -0.15 -18.40
C TYR A 541 15.11 -1.65 -18.63
N GLU A 542 15.53 -2.32 -17.58
CA GLU A 542 15.69 -3.76 -17.50
C GLU A 542 14.64 -4.31 -16.53
N GLY A 543 13.70 -5.08 -17.07
CA GLY A 543 12.71 -5.84 -16.32
C GLY A 543 12.95 -7.34 -16.48
N THR A 544 12.46 -8.16 -15.55
CA THR A 544 12.32 -9.60 -15.81
C THR A 544 10.88 -9.92 -16.24
N ASN A 545 10.22 -10.88 -15.61
CA ASN A 545 8.84 -11.25 -15.89
C ASN A 545 7.90 -10.40 -15.03
N GLN A 546 6.69 -10.10 -15.52
CA GLN A 546 5.72 -9.25 -14.80
C GLN A 546 6.34 -7.90 -14.41
N SER A 547 6.82 -7.13 -15.41
CA SER A 547 7.44 -5.81 -15.21
C SER A 547 6.90 -4.77 -16.19
N MET A 548 7.24 -3.49 -15.98
CA MET A 548 6.91 -2.37 -16.88
C MET A 548 5.40 -2.17 -17.09
N GLY A 549 4.72 -1.79 -16.01
CA GLY A 549 3.29 -1.47 -16.06
C GLY A 549 2.38 -2.68 -16.21
N SER A 550 2.92 -3.91 -16.14
CA SER A 550 2.11 -5.14 -16.13
C SER A 550 1.23 -5.21 -14.88
N SER A 551 0.15 -5.98 -14.95
CA SER A 551 -0.73 -6.24 -13.81
C SER A 551 -1.05 -7.71 -13.63
N ARG A 552 -1.22 -8.07 -12.37
CA ARG A 552 -1.53 -9.45 -11.95
C ARG A 552 -2.67 -9.47 -10.95
N LYS A 553 -3.35 -10.61 -10.83
CA LYS A 553 -4.44 -10.83 -9.87
C LYS A 553 -5.60 -9.81 -10.00
N PRO A 554 -6.73 -10.00 -9.28
CA PRO A 554 -7.94 -9.29 -9.66
C PRO A 554 -7.96 -7.78 -9.42
N LYS A 555 -8.57 -7.06 -10.37
CA LYS A 555 -8.92 -5.63 -10.28
C LYS A 555 -7.74 -4.71 -9.91
N SER A 556 -6.50 -5.12 -10.23
CA SER A 556 -5.30 -4.30 -10.04
C SER A 556 -5.06 -3.37 -11.23
N VAL A 557 -4.33 -2.28 -11.03
CA VAL A 557 -3.97 -1.32 -12.07
C VAL A 557 -2.45 -1.12 -12.08
N GLY A 558 -1.79 -1.36 -13.20
CA GLY A 558 -0.34 -1.20 -13.38
C GLY A 558 -0.06 -0.16 -14.44
N VAL A 559 0.85 0.76 -14.16
CA VAL A 559 1.11 1.92 -15.01
C VAL A 559 2.60 2.14 -15.16
N PHE A 560 3.06 2.19 -16.40
CA PHE A 560 4.39 2.63 -16.76
C PHE A 560 4.28 3.75 -17.79
N ILE A 561 4.90 4.89 -17.50
CA ILE A 561 4.90 6.05 -18.38
C ILE A 561 6.34 6.55 -18.50
N GLN A 562 6.82 6.65 -19.73
CA GLN A 562 8.07 7.34 -20.05
C GLN A 562 7.78 8.49 -21.02
N LEU A 563 8.21 9.70 -20.63
CA LEU A 563 8.02 10.92 -21.40
C LEU A 563 9.36 11.49 -21.87
N GLY A 564 9.60 11.47 -23.17
CA GLY A 564 10.76 12.02 -23.84
C GLY A 564 11.94 11.06 -23.95
N GLY A 565 12.93 11.50 -24.73
CA GLY A 565 14.18 10.78 -24.97
C GLY A 565 14.07 9.57 -25.91
N GLN A 566 15.21 8.92 -26.11
CA GLN A 566 15.41 7.67 -26.84
C GLN A 566 15.72 6.58 -25.81
N ASN A 567 14.72 5.76 -25.48
CA ASN A 567 14.80 4.83 -24.37
C ASN A 567 15.13 3.41 -24.84
N THR A 568 15.75 2.62 -23.98
CA THR A 568 16.04 1.20 -24.25
C THR A 568 15.31 0.32 -23.26
N TYR A 569 14.53 -0.64 -23.77
CA TYR A 569 13.79 -1.61 -22.98
C TYR A 569 14.37 -3.02 -23.17
N SER A 570 14.45 -3.77 -22.08
CA SER A 570 14.77 -5.20 -22.05
C SER A 570 13.89 -5.88 -21.02
N PHE A 571 13.14 -6.92 -21.40
CA PHE A 571 12.21 -7.63 -20.53
C PHE A 571 11.90 -9.05 -21.00
N GLN A 572 11.24 -9.84 -20.13
CA GLN A 572 10.76 -11.20 -20.42
C GLN A 572 9.25 -11.23 -20.79
N LYS A 573 8.74 -12.42 -21.13
CA LYS A 573 7.45 -12.65 -21.82
C LYS A 573 6.23 -11.95 -21.20
N LEU A 574 6.07 -11.88 -19.88
CA LEU A 574 4.87 -11.33 -19.24
C LEU A 574 5.06 -9.87 -18.79
N SER A 575 5.75 -9.06 -19.58
CA SER A 575 6.09 -7.68 -19.22
C SER A 575 5.51 -6.67 -20.23
N ASN A 576 5.58 -5.39 -19.88
CA ASN A 576 5.29 -4.28 -20.79
C ASN A 576 3.81 -4.23 -21.23
N ALA A 577 2.96 -3.77 -20.30
CA ALA A 577 1.49 -3.79 -20.37
C ALA A 577 0.85 -5.19 -20.52
N SER A 578 1.50 -6.22 -19.98
CA SER A 578 0.96 -7.58 -19.95
C SER A 578 0.06 -7.81 -18.73
N LEU A 579 -0.85 -8.77 -18.84
CA LEU A 579 -1.75 -9.16 -17.75
C LEU A 579 -1.59 -10.63 -17.39
N GLN A 580 -1.76 -10.97 -16.11
CA GLN A 580 -2.16 -12.30 -15.72
C GLN A 580 -3.63 -12.53 -16.11
N PHE A 581 -3.91 -13.62 -16.84
CA PHE A 581 -5.30 -14.00 -17.12
C PHE A 581 -6.04 -14.30 -15.81
N PRO A 582 -7.21 -13.66 -15.57
CA PRO A 582 -7.91 -13.82 -14.30
C PRO A 582 -8.52 -15.21 -14.16
N GLN A 583 -8.75 -15.65 -12.91
CA GLN A 583 -9.37 -16.94 -12.62
C GLN A 583 -10.86 -16.98 -13.01
N SER A 584 -11.49 -15.81 -13.10
CA SER A 584 -12.87 -15.66 -13.50
C SER A 584 -13.04 -14.43 -14.41
N PRO A 585 -14.07 -14.41 -15.28
CA PRO A 585 -14.27 -13.32 -16.23
C PRO A 585 -14.62 -11.96 -15.59
N LYS A 586 -14.89 -11.93 -14.26
CA LYS A 586 -15.19 -10.70 -13.49
C LYS A 586 -13.97 -10.03 -12.85
N GLU A 587 -12.79 -10.64 -12.98
CA GLU A 587 -11.61 -10.32 -12.17
C GLU A 587 -10.47 -9.70 -12.97
N TRP A 588 -10.76 -9.13 -14.14
CA TRP A 588 -9.73 -8.50 -14.97
C TRP A 588 -8.99 -7.38 -14.22
N SER A 589 -7.69 -7.31 -14.49
CA SER A 589 -6.82 -6.20 -14.11
C SER A 589 -6.65 -5.24 -15.29
N SER A 590 -6.02 -4.09 -15.03
CA SER A 590 -5.74 -3.06 -16.02
C SER A 590 -4.25 -2.74 -16.10
N ALA A 591 -3.70 -2.62 -17.31
CA ALA A 591 -2.28 -2.29 -17.49
C ALA A 591 -2.06 -1.22 -18.55
N LEU A 592 -1.26 -0.21 -18.24
CA LEU A 592 -0.85 0.85 -19.15
C LEU A 592 0.67 0.87 -19.29
N PHE A 593 1.15 0.84 -20.52
CA PHE A 593 2.50 1.24 -20.89
C PHE A 593 2.39 2.38 -21.90
N LEU A 594 2.90 3.55 -21.56
CA LEU A 594 2.93 4.73 -22.42
C LEU A 594 4.36 5.20 -22.63
N GLU A 595 4.83 5.12 -23.86
CA GLU A 595 6.09 5.74 -24.30
C GLU A 595 5.77 6.95 -25.17
N VAL A 596 6.27 8.13 -24.78
CA VAL A 596 6.18 9.35 -25.60
C VAL A 596 7.57 9.75 -26.04
N GLY A 597 7.97 9.43 -27.26
CA GLY A 597 9.32 9.67 -27.76
C GLY A 597 9.52 9.05 -29.15
N ARG A 598 10.66 9.32 -29.76
CA ARG A 598 11.05 8.72 -31.04
C ARG A 598 12.28 7.85 -30.84
N ASP A 599 12.40 6.83 -31.69
CA ASP A 599 13.62 6.02 -31.83
C ASP A 599 14.03 5.21 -30.59
N SER A 600 13.06 4.80 -29.75
CA SER A 600 13.30 3.89 -28.63
C SER A 600 13.50 2.44 -29.11
N SER A 601 14.27 1.65 -28.36
CA SER A 601 14.61 0.26 -28.68
C SER A 601 13.83 -0.72 -27.81
N TYR A 602 13.22 -1.73 -28.44
CA TYR A 602 12.44 -2.78 -27.79
C TYR A 602 13.05 -4.16 -28.08
N PRO A 603 12.91 -5.15 -27.17
CA PRO A 603 13.39 -6.49 -27.42
C PRO A 603 12.57 -7.17 -28.53
N ALA A 604 13.23 -7.96 -29.38
CA ALA A 604 12.57 -8.75 -30.42
C ALA A 604 12.06 -10.09 -29.87
N ASN A 605 10.88 -10.54 -30.30
CA ASN A 605 10.40 -11.93 -30.13
C ASN A 605 10.32 -12.44 -28.67
N VAL A 606 9.84 -11.61 -27.73
CA VAL A 606 9.67 -12.04 -26.32
C VAL A 606 8.36 -12.81 -26.12
N ASP A 607 7.33 -12.48 -26.90
CA ASP A 607 5.98 -13.05 -26.85
C ASP A 607 5.23 -12.81 -28.19
N GLU A 608 3.90 -12.91 -28.18
CA GLU A 608 3.05 -12.72 -29.35
C GLU A 608 2.76 -11.25 -29.71
N PHE A 609 3.12 -10.29 -28.85
CA PHE A 609 2.86 -8.88 -29.09
C PHE A 609 3.94 -8.24 -29.97
N THR A 610 3.51 -7.54 -31.02
CA THR A 610 4.40 -6.73 -31.85
C THR A 610 4.59 -5.34 -31.24
N ARG A 611 5.63 -5.19 -30.42
CA ARG A 611 6.00 -3.91 -29.78
C ARG A 611 6.89 -3.04 -30.68
N GLY A 612 6.97 -1.75 -30.39
CA GLY A 612 7.85 -0.82 -31.11
C GLY A 612 7.32 0.60 -31.17
N ASN A 613 8.17 1.50 -31.70
CA ASN A 613 7.80 2.90 -31.95
C ASN A 613 6.59 3.01 -32.88
N ASP A 614 5.70 3.96 -32.59
CA ASP A 614 4.47 4.23 -33.36
C ASP A 614 3.52 3.02 -33.46
N LYS A 615 3.58 2.11 -32.48
CA LYS A 615 2.70 0.95 -32.38
C LYS A 615 1.90 0.97 -31.10
N GLN A 616 0.89 0.11 -31.11
CA GLN A 616 0.16 -0.27 -29.92
C GLN A 616 -0.03 -1.78 -29.82
N TRP A 617 -0.12 -2.25 -28.59
CA TRP A 617 -0.30 -3.64 -28.21
C TRP A 617 -1.09 -3.76 -26.91
N GLY A 618 -1.49 -4.97 -26.55
CA GLY A 618 -2.18 -5.26 -25.30
C GLY A 618 -3.39 -6.16 -25.51
N ILE A 619 -4.14 -6.37 -24.43
CA ILE A 619 -5.36 -7.16 -24.40
C ILE A 619 -6.53 -6.18 -24.49
N GLU A 620 -7.38 -6.35 -25.49
CA GLU A 620 -8.52 -5.48 -25.75
C GLU A 620 -9.34 -5.22 -24.47
N ASN A 621 -9.67 -3.94 -24.22
CA ASN A 621 -10.37 -3.42 -23.04
C ASN A 621 -9.67 -3.55 -21.67
N HIS A 622 -8.55 -4.27 -21.57
CA HIS A 622 -7.89 -4.53 -20.28
C HIS A 622 -6.45 -4.04 -20.22
N SER A 623 -5.71 -3.98 -21.32
CA SER A 623 -4.40 -3.35 -21.32
C SER A 623 -4.11 -2.55 -22.58
N LEU A 624 -3.31 -1.51 -22.42
CA LEU A 624 -2.86 -0.62 -23.48
C LEU A 624 -1.35 -0.39 -23.33
N GLY A 625 -0.58 -1.01 -24.22
CA GLY A 625 0.79 -0.61 -24.49
C GLY A 625 0.82 0.25 -25.74
N ILE A 626 1.39 1.44 -25.65
CA ILE A 626 1.38 2.40 -26.75
C ILE A 626 2.67 3.22 -26.77
N SER A 627 3.22 3.40 -27.97
CA SER A 627 4.33 4.32 -28.23
C SER A 627 3.89 5.37 -29.23
N ILE A 628 4.07 6.65 -28.87
CA ILE A 628 3.73 7.80 -29.70
C ILE A 628 4.90 8.79 -29.78
N PRO A 629 5.05 9.53 -30.89
CA PRO A 629 6.19 10.41 -31.07
C PRO A 629 6.08 11.71 -30.24
N SER A 630 4.85 12.11 -29.89
CA SER A 630 4.52 13.31 -29.12
C SER A 630 3.07 13.27 -28.65
N LEU A 631 2.76 13.94 -27.53
CA LEU A 631 1.40 14.30 -27.15
C LEU A 631 0.99 15.61 -27.85
N ASN A 632 -0.27 15.71 -28.27
CA ASN A 632 -0.83 17.00 -28.71
C ASN A 632 -0.89 17.91 -27.47
N GLU A 633 -0.17 19.04 -27.51
CA GLU A 633 0.20 19.94 -26.39
C GLU A 633 1.50 19.54 -25.65
N HIS A 634 2.48 20.45 -25.67
CA HIS A 634 3.81 20.24 -25.12
C HIS A 634 3.79 20.29 -23.58
N SER A 635 3.81 19.13 -22.91
CA SER A 635 4.53 18.87 -21.64
C SER A 635 3.89 17.73 -20.81
N THR A 636 4.61 17.27 -19.78
CA THR A 636 4.10 16.50 -18.64
C THR A 636 2.81 17.07 -18.05
N GLU A 637 2.62 18.39 -18.11
CA GLU A 637 1.42 19.06 -17.58
C GLU A 637 0.16 18.63 -18.34
N ALA A 638 0.26 18.45 -19.66
CA ALA A 638 -0.85 17.95 -20.47
C ALA A 638 -1.24 16.51 -20.11
N LEU A 639 -0.26 15.65 -19.77
CA LEU A 639 -0.56 14.31 -19.28
C LEU A 639 -1.17 14.36 -17.87
N PHE A 640 -0.59 15.11 -16.95
CA PHE A 640 -1.10 15.20 -15.58
C PHE A 640 -2.50 15.85 -15.53
N ALA A 641 -2.82 16.73 -16.47
CA ALA A 641 -4.18 17.27 -16.64
C ALA A 641 -5.21 16.20 -17.05
N LYS A 642 -4.77 15.09 -17.66
CA LYS A 642 -5.65 13.94 -17.98
C LYS A 642 -5.96 13.08 -16.75
N PHE A 643 -5.16 13.15 -15.70
CA PHE A 643 -5.48 12.54 -14.41
C PHE A 643 -6.52 13.38 -13.66
N HIS A 644 -7.34 12.76 -12.81
CA HIS A 644 -8.39 13.47 -12.08
C HIS A 644 -7.84 14.60 -11.20
N ASP A 645 -8.52 15.75 -11.19
CA ASP A 645 -8.15 16.90 -10.33
C ASP A 645 -8.49 16.66 -8.86
N PHE A 646 -9.54 15.86 -8.59
CA PHE A 646 -9.95 15.51 -7.25
C PHE A 646 -10.42 14.06 -7.15
N PRO A 647 -10.14 13.39 -6.02
CA PRO A 647 -10.63 12.04 -5.75
C PRO A 647 -12.17 11.98 -5.74
N GLN A 648 -12.73 10.93 -6.34
CA GLN A 648 -14.18 10.66 -6.39
C GLN A 648 -14.69 9.98 -5.09
N THR A 649 -14.43 10.57 -3.94
CA THR A 649 -14.76 10.00 -2.62
C THR A 649 -15.76 10.83 -1.84
N SER A 650 -16.49 10.20 -0.92
CA SER A 650 -17.39 10.88 0.04
C SER A 650 -16.67 11.77 1.06
N PHE A 651 -15.33 11.74 1.07
CA PHE A 651 -14.45 12.56 1.91
C PHE A 651 -13.33 13.15 1.04
N LEU A 652 -12.85 14.36 1.35
CA LEU A 652 -11.82 15.06 0.57
C LEU A 652 -10.53 15.21 1.38
N PHE A 653 -9.38 15.02 0.73
CA PHE A 653 -8.06 15.22 1.31
C PHE A 653 -7.24 16.20 0.48
N ASP A 654 -6.60 17.17 1.14
CA ASP A 654 -5.73 18.17 0.52
C ASP A 654 -4.33 18.13 1.15
N PRO A 655 -3.24 18.03 0.37
CA PRO A 655 -1.89 17.95 0.94
C PRO A 655 -1.44 19.19 1.73
N ILE A 656 -2.06 20.35 1.52
CA ILE A 656 -1.68 21.63 2.15
C ILE A 656 -2.45 21.84 3.46
N HIS A 657 -3.75 21.56 3.45
CA HIS A 657 -4.64 21.77 4.59
C HIS A 657 -4.87 20.49 5.41
N GLY A 658 -4.36 19.36 4.92
CA GLY A 658 -4.65 18.05 5.47
C GLY A 658 -6.11 17.66 5.23
N TRP A 659 -6.70 17.06 6.25
CA TRP A 659 -8.04 16.53 6.16
C TRP A 659 -9.09 17.57 6.58
N LEU A 660 -10.14 17.75 5.77
CA LEU A 660 -11.18 18.75 6.05
C LEU A 660 -12.08 18.39 7.25
N SER A 661 -12.22 17.11 7.60
CA SER A 661 -12.97 16.63 8.77
C SER A 661 -12.01 16.15 9.86
N ASN A 662 -11.79 16.99 10.87
CA ASN A 662 -10.67 16.85 11.81
C ASN A 662 -10.91 15.86 12.96
N THR A 663 -11.83 14.89 12.82
CA THR A 663 -12.43 14.20 13.98
C THR A 663 -12.10 12.71 14.18
N SER A 664 -11.38 12.03 13.27
CA SER A 664 -11.26 10.57 13.37
C SER A 664 -9.92 9.96 12.98
N TYR A 665 -8.90 10.17 13.80
CA TYR A 665 -7.59 9.50 13.69
C TYR A 665 -7.48 8.22 14.55
N GLN A 666 -8.39 8.04 15.52
CA GLN A 666 -8.31 6.98 16.53
C GLN A 666 -9.64 6.29 16.77
N PRO A 667 -9.64 5.00 17.14
CA PRO A 667 -10.83 4.35 17.66
C PRO A 667 -11.26 4.99 18.97
N LEU A 668 -12.53 4.79 19.31
CA LEU A 668 -13.11 5.29 20.54
C LEU A 668 -12.78 4.36 21.71
N ILE A 669 -12.61 4.97 22.89
CA ILE A 669 -12.42 4.23 24.15
C ILE A 669 -13.80 3.97 24.76
N TYR A 670 -14.25 2.71 24.71
CA TYR A 670 -15.53 2.24 25.25
C TYR A 670 -15.36 0.92 25.97
N LYS A 671 -16.29 0.59 26.86
CA LYS A 671 -16.33 -0.70 27.55
C LYS A 671 -17.13 -1.74 26.75
N PRO A 672 -16.82 -3.04 26.89
CA PRO A 672 -17.57 -4.12 26.23
C PRO A 672 -19.10 -4.02 26.39
N GLU A 673 -19.58 -3.67 27.58
CA GLU A 673 -21.01 -3.55 27.88
C GLU A 673 -21.71 -2.40 27.13
N GLU A 674 -20.96 -1.45 26.57
CA GLU A 674 -21.47 -0.30 25.80
C GLU A 674 -21.53 -0.59 24.29
N ALA A 675 -21.15 -1.78 23.84
CA ALA A 675 -21.07 -2.12 22.42
C ALA A 675 -22.39 -1.89 21.68
N GLN A 676 -23.52 -2.26 22.29
CA GLN A 676 -24.85 -2.05 21.68
C GLN A 676 -25.24 -0.57 21.59
N ASP A 677 -24.95 0.23 22.63
CA ASP A 677 -25.25 1.66 22.64
C ASP A 677 -24.41 2.39 21.57
N LEU A 678 -23.14 1.98 21.44
CA LEU A 678 -22.25 2.49 20.40
C LEU A 678 -22.73 2.11 19.00
N ALA A 679 -23.16 0.86 18.82
CA ALA A 679 -23.74 0.40 17.57
C ALA A 679 -24.97 1.22 17.17
N GLN A 680 -25.83 1.60 18.12
CA GLN A 680 -27.02 2.44 17.83
C GLN A 680 -26.68 3.88 17.41
N GLU A 681 -25.46 4.37 17.70
CA GLU A 681 -25.03 5.71 17.29
C GLU A 681 -24.83 5.82 15.76
N ILE A 682 -24.62 4.69 15.07
CA ILE A 682 -24.29 4.64 13.63
C ILE A 682 -25.28 5.45 12.78
N LEU A 683 -26.58 5.39 13.07
CA LEU A 683 -27.62 6.06 12.27
C LEU A 683 -27.51 7.59 12.25
N ARG A 684 -27.03 8.19 13.33
CA ARG A 684 -26.96 9.66 13.51
C ARG A 684 -25.54 10.22 13.35
N ALA A 685 -24.54 9.34 13.30
CA ALA A 685 -23.14 9.70 13.18
C ALA A 685 -22.80 10.13 11.74
N ASN A 686 -21.87 11.08 11.58
CA ASN A 686 -21.25 11.38 10.29
C ASN A 686 -20.27 10.25 9.89
N TYR A 687 -19.75 10.28 8.65
CA TYR A 687 -18.87 9.23 8.12
C TYR A 687 -17.67 8.93 9.02
N ASP A 688 -17.00 9.97 9.50
CA ASP A 688 -15.84 9.88 10.36
C ASP A 688 -16.14 9.19 11.69
N ARG A 689 -17.20 9.65 12.36
CA ARG A 689 -17.65 9.05 13.61
C ARG A 689 -18.10 7.61 13.42
N ARG A 690 -18.81 7.29 12.33
CA ARG A 690 -19.17 5.91 11.96
C ARG A 690 -17.95 5.03 11.77
N ARG A 691 -16.91 5.53 11.08
CA ARG A 691 -15.68 4.75 10.88
C ARG A 691 -14.99 4.44 12.21
N GLN A 692 -14.94 5.39 13.15
CA GLN A 692 -14.42 5.12 14.50
C GLN A 692 -15.28 4.09 15.25
N ILE A 693 -16.61 4.16 15.11
CA ILE A 693 -17.52 3.17 15.69
C ILE A 693 -17.24 1.77 15.13
N TYR A 694 -17.12 1.62 13.80
CA TYR A 694 -16.82 0.32 13.18
C TYR A 694 -15.52 -0.27 13.71
N GLU A 695 -14.49 0.56 13.78
CA GLU A 695 -13.18 0.16 14.28
C GLU A 695 -13.22 -0.23 15.76
N THR A 696 -13.90 0.53 16.61
CA THR A 696 -14.08 0.17 18.03
C THR A 696 -14.85 -1.13 18.21
N LEU A 697 -15.94 -1.34 17.47
CA LEU A 697 -16.73 -2.58 17.53
C LEU A 697 -15.93 -3.79 17.03
N ASP A 698 -15.17 -3.64 15.95
CA ASP A 698 -14.26 -4.68 15.48
C ASP A 698 -13.15 -4.96 16.51
N LEU A 699 -12.54 -3.92 17.10
CA LEU A 699 -11.51 -4.05 18.12
C LEU A 699 -12.02 -4.80 19.36
N MET A 700 -13.22 -4.46 19.85
CA MET A 700 -13.88 -5.18 20.95
C MET A 700 -14.04 -6.66 20.62
N ARG A 701 -14.62 -6.97 19.45
CA ARG A 701 -14.84 -8.35 18.98
C ARG A 701 -13.53 -9.15 18.84
N PHE A 702 -12.45 -8.51 18.37
CA PHE A 702 -11.16 -9.17 18.24
C PHE A 702 -10.49 -9.43 19.59
N ASN A 703 -10.70 -8.55 20.58
CA ASN A 703 -10.22 -8.75 21.94
C ASN A 703 -11.02 -9.81 22.70
N ASP A 704 -12.34 -9.85 22.51
CA ASP A 704 -13.24 -10.84 23.09
C ASP A 704 -14.36 -11.21 22.11
N ARG A 705 -14.29 -12.44 21.60
CA ARG A 705 -15.25 -12.97 20.63
C ARG A 705 -16.63 -13.25 21.23
N THR A 706 -16.80 -13.15 22.56
CA THR A 706 -18.10 -13.30 23.23
C THR A 706 -18.90 -12.00 23.27
N ILE A 707 -18.30 -10.86 22.92
CA ILE A 707 -19.00 -9.59 22.83
C ILE A 707 -19.94 -9.64 21.63
N GLU A 708 -21.23 -9.51 21.90
CA GLU A 708 -22.29 -9.46 20.91
C GLU A 708 -22.88 -8.06 20.81
N TYR A 709 -23.22 -7.67 19.58
CA TYR A 709 -23.98 -6.46 19.27
C TYR A 709 -24.82 -6.72 18.03
N ASP A 710 -26.01 -6.14 17.99
CA ASP A 710 -26.98 -6.31 16.92
C ASP A 710 -26.93 -5.14 15.93
N LEU A 711 -26.69 -5.44 14.66
CA LEU A 711 -26.78 -4.50 13.54
C LEU A 711 -27.93 -4.84 12.58
N SER A 712 -28.78 -5.82 12.89
CA SER A 712 -29.90 -6.22 12.04
C SER A 712 -30.88 -5.07 11.77
N TYR A 713 -31.02 -4.13 12.70
CA TYR A 713 -31.85 -2.94 12.54
C TYR A 713 -31.40 -2.04 11.37
N LEU A 714 -30.10 -1.99 11.03
CA LEU A 714 -29.59 -1.25 9.88
C LEU A 714 -30.01 -1.89 8.55
N LEU A 715 -30.31 -3.18 8.56
CA LEU A 715 -30.78 -3.92 7.37
C LEU A 715 -32.28 -3.70 7.11
N GLN A 716 -33.02 -3.09 8.05
CA GLN A 716 -34.45 -2.80 7.92
C GLN A 716 -34.74 -1.51 7.15
N ASP A 717 -33.76 -0.61 6.99
CA ASP A 717 -33.87 0.61 6.18
C ASP A 717 -32.69 0.77 5.22
N PRO A 718 -32.52 -0.15 4.26
CA PRO A 718 -31.29 -0.25 3.47
C PRO A 718 -31.09 0.89 2.46
N VAL A 719 -32.09 1.77 2.26
CA VAL A 719 -32.08 2.84 1.26
C VAL A 719 -31.86 4.22 1.88
N ASN A 720 -32.30 4.45 3.13
CA ASN A 720 -32.21 5.77 3.77
C ASN A 720 -31.07 5.90 4.77
N ILE A 721 -30.15 4.94 4.81
CA ILE A 721 -28.92 5.01 5.62
C ILE A 721 -27.69 5.24 4.75
N ALA A 722 -26.58 5.61 5.39
CA ALA A 722 -25.32 5.79 4.68
C ALA A 722 -24.78 4.47 4.11
N GLU A 723 -24.16 4.55 2.93
CA GLU A 723 -23.65 3.40 2.18
C GLU A 723 -22.68 2.54 3.02
N ASP A 724 -21.74 3.18 3.73
CA ASP A 724 -20.77 2.52 4.60
C ASP A 724 -21.44 1.78 5.78
N ALA A 725 -22.52 2.34 6.32
CA ALA A 725 -23.28 1.72 7.42
C ALA A 725 -24.02 0.46 6.96
N PHE A 726 -24.68 0.54 5.81
CA PHE A 726 -25.33 -0.63 5.21
C PHE A 726 -24.31 -1.74 4.94
N ASN A 727 -23.19 -1.41 4.30
CA ASN A 727 -22.18 -2.39 3.94
C ASN A 727 -21.52 -3.03 5.17
N TYR A 728 -21.29 -2.26 6.24
CA TYR A 728 -20.79 -2.77 7.51
C TYR A 728 -21.80 -3.74 8.17
N ALA A 729 -23.09 -3.41 8.15
CA ALA A 729 -24.14 -4.30 8.65
C ALA A 729 -24.25 -5.60 7.85
N VAL A 730 -24.08 -5.56 6.52
CA VAL A 730 -24.04 -6.77 5.68
C VAL A 730 -22.85 -7.65 6.06
N LEU A 731 -21.64 -7.08 6.21
CA LEU A 731 -20.47 -7.84 6.65
C LEU A 731 -20.68 -8.48 8.02
N TRP A 732 -21.28 -7.74 8.96
CA TRP A 732 -21.64 -8.26 10.27
C TRP A 732 -22.60 -9.45 10.17
N ALA A 733 -23.66 -9.36 9.37
CA ALA A 733 -24.64 -10.44 9.21
C ALA A 733 -23.99 -11.70 8.63
N LEU A 734 -23.16 -11.55 7.59
CA LEU A 734 -22.43 -12.67 6.98
C LEU A 734 -21.50 -13.36 7.98
N ARG A 735 -20.77 -12.60 8.81
CA ARG A 735 -19.83 -13.14 9.80
C ARG A 735 -20.53 -13.88 10.93
N ASN A 736 -21.65 -13.35 11.40
CA ASN A 736 -22.42 -13.94 12.51
C ASN A 736 -23.38 -15.05 12.04
N LYS A 737 -23.43 -15.33 10.73
CA LYS A 737 -24.43 -16.22 10.13
C LYS A 737 -25.86 -15.80 10.49
N ASP A 738 -26.06 -14.50 10.65
CA ASP A 738 -27.35 -13.94 11.06
C ASP A 738 -28.34 -13.98 9.89
N LYS A 739 -29.52 -14.53 10.15
CA LYS A 739 -30.63 -14.63 9.20
C LYS A 739 -31.61 -13.48 9.39
N ALA A 740 -31.10 -12.28 9.66
CA ALA A 740 -31.88 -11.05 9.81
C ALA A 740 -33.02 -10.97 8.77
N ASP A 741 -34.14 -10.35 9.14
CA ASP A 741 -35.29 -10.24 8.22
C ASP A 741 -34.89 -9.46 6.95
N LEU A 742 -34.82 -10.18 5.83
CA LEU A 742 -34.41 -9.63 4.54
C LEU A 742 -35.55 -8.97 3.77
N LYS A 743 -36.76 -8.85 4.35
CA LYS A 743 -37.95 -8.32 3.65
C LYS A 743 -37.72 -6.95 3.01
N GLU A 744 -37.20 -5.98 3.77
CA GLU A 744 -36.98 -4.63 3.24
C GLU A 744 -35.81 -4.59 2.25
N ILE A 745 -34.79 -5.44 2.40
CA ILE A 745 -33.73 -5.62 1.40
C ILE A 745 -34.29 -6.17 0.09
N LYS A 746 -35.09 -7.25 0.15
CA LYS A 746 -35.74 -7.84 -1.04
C LYS A 746 -36.63 -6.80 -1.74
N LYS A 747 -37.38 -6.01 -0.98
CA LYS A 747 -38.21 -4.93 -1.50
C LYS A 747 -37.37 -3.84 -2.18
N ALA A 748 -36.30 -3.37 -1.53
CA ALA A 748 -35.39 -2.36 -2.08
C ALA A 748 -34.69 -2.84 -3.35
N LEU A 749 -34.32 -4.13 -3.42
CA LEU A 749 -33.80 -4.75 -4.63
C LEU A 749 -34.84 -4.77 -5.76
N ASN A 750 -36.10 -5.12 -5.45
CA ASN A 750 -37.19 -5.18 -6.41
C ASN A 750 -37.61 -3.81 -6.97
N SER A 751 -37.44 -2.74 -6.18
CA SER A 751 -37.69 -1.36 -6.60
C SER A 751 -36.42 -0.63 -7.07
N GLU A 752 -35.30 -1.34 -7.23
CA GLU A 752 -33.99 -0.80 -7.65
C GLU A 752 -33.58 0.47 -6.89
N SER A 753 -33.89 0.53 -5.60
CA SER A 753 -33.79 1.78 -4.83
C SER A 753 -32.38 2.06 -4.28
N PHE A 754 -31.46 1.11 -4.39
CA PHE A 754 -30.06 1.34 -4.01
C PHE A 754 -29.38 2.29 -5.00
N THR A 755 -28.79 3.36 -4.49
CA THR A 755 -28.05 4.35 -5.28
C THR A 755 -26.63 3.89 -5.61
N SER A 756 -26.03 3.05 -4.76
CA SER A 756 -24.70 2.47 -4.97
C SER A 756 -24.81 1.06 -5.55
N GLU A 757 -24.15 0.84 -6.70
CA GLU A 757 -23.99 -0.49 -7.28
C GLU A 757 -23.31 -1.46 -6.29
N TYR A 758 -22.36 -0.94 -5.50
CA TYR A 758 -21.64 -1.74 -4.51
C TYR A 758 -22.57 -2.23 -3.39
N SER A 759 -23.39 -1.35 -2.80
CA SER A 759 -24.38 -1.78 -1.79
C SER A 759 -25.40 -2.75 -2.35
N ARG A 760 -25.83 -2.54 -3.60
CA ARG A 760 -26.75 -3.45 -4.28
C ARG A 760 -26.15 -4.84 -4.47
N LYS A 761 -24.88 -4.92 -4.86
CA LYS A 761 -24.11 -6.17 -4.92
C LYS A 761 -24.05 -6.89 -3.57
N MET A 762 -23.74 -6.16 -2.49
CA MET A 762 -23.69 -6.70 -1.13
C MET A 762 -25.06 -7.23 -0.69
N ALA A 763 -26.14 -6.51 -1.01
CA ALA A 763 -27.51 -6.93 -0.75
C ALA A 763 -27.90 -8.23 -1.47
N VAL A 764 -27.60 -8.35 -2.77
CA VAL A 764 -27.87 -9.59 -3.54
C VAL A 764 -27.06 -10.76 -2.99
N SER A 765 -25.79 -10.53 -2.64
CA SER A 765 -24.93 -11.56 -2.03
C SER A 765 -25.48 -12.04 -0.69
N LEU A 766 -25.99 -11.12 0.14
CA LEU A 766 -26.61 -11.46 1.43
C LEU A 766 -27.88 -12.29 1.25
N VAL A 767 -28.78 -11.86 0.35
CA VAL A 767 -30.01 -12.61 0.01
C VAL A 767 -29.68 -14.00 -0.53
N GLY A 768 -28.63 -14.11 -1.36
CA GLY A 768 -28.22 -15.40 -1.90
C GLY A 768 -27.52 -16.31 -0.90
N THR A 769 -26.83 -15.74 0.09
CA THR A 769 -26.17 -16.50 1.17
C THR A 769 -27.21 -17.07 2.14
N PHE A 770 -28.17 -16.24 2.57
CA PHE A 770 -29.27 -16.64 3.44
C PHE A 770 -30.54 -16.90 2.63
N TRP A 771 -30.38 -17.67 1.56
CA TRP A 771 -31.45 -17.94 0.61
C TRP A 771 -32.67 -18.61 1.26
N THR A 772 -33.85 -18.17 0.81
CA THR A 772 -35.15 -18.78 1.12
C THR A 772 -35.94 -18.95 -0.19
N PRO A 773 -36.83 -19.96 -0.31
CA PRO A 773 -37.53 -20.24 -1.58
C PRO A 773 -38.28 -19.04 -2.19
N ASP A 774 -38.84 -18.15 -1.37
CA ASP A 774 -39.52 -16.92 -1.79
C ASP A 774 -38.56 -15.87 -2.43
N ALA A 775 -37.25 -16.01 -2.26
CA ALA A 775 -36.26 -15.17 -2.95
C ALA A 775 -36.04 -15.57 -4.42
N THR A 776 -36.49 -16.77 -4.83
CA THR A 776 -36.27 -17.31 -6.19
C THR A 776 -36.80 -16.38 -7.29
N PRO A 777 -38.04 -15.84 -7.23
CA PRO A 777 -38.55 -14.94 -8.25
C PRO A 777 -37.78 -13.63 -8.34
N LEU A 778 -37.34 -13.08 -7.19
CA LEU A 778 -36.54 -11.86 -7.15
C LEU A 778 -35.18 -12.08 -7.81
N LEU A 779 -34.45 -13.13 -7.39
CA LEU A 779 -33.14 -13.47 -7.96
C LEU A 779 -33.24 -13.81 -9.45
N ALA A 780 -34.34 -14.45 -9.88
CA ALA A 780 -34.61 -14.71 -11.29
C ALA A 780 -34.78 -13.42 -12.09
N SER A 781 -35.58 -12.47 -11.58
CA SER A 781 -35.77 -11.17 -12.20
C SER A 781 -34.45 -10.41 -12.33
N ILE A 782 -33.63 -10.39 -11.26
CA ILE A 782 -32.31 -9.76 -11.26
C ILE A 782 -31.40 -10.45 -12.29
N MET A 783 -31.28 -11.77 -12.26
CA MET A 783 -30.43 -12.51 -13.21
C MET A 783 -30.79 -12.20 -14.67
N LEU A 784 -32.08 -12.10 -14.98
CA LEU A 784 -32.57 -11.95 -16.35
C LEU A 784 -32.57 -10.50 -16.86
N ASN A 785 -32.81 -9.51 -16.00
CA ASN A 785 -33.18 -8.16 -16.44
C ASN A 785 -32.28 -7.03 -15.90
N ASP A 786 -31.43 -7.30 -14.93
CA ASP A 786 -30.61 -6.26 -14.31
C ASP A 786 -29.60 -5.65 -15.29
N GLN A 787 -29.29 -4.36 -15.15
CA GLN A 787 -28.36 -3.68 -16.04
C GLN A 787 -26.89 -4.02 -15.72
N SER A 788 -26.57 -4.34 -14.46
CA SER A 788 -25.20 -4.69 -14.07
C SER A 788 -24.94 -6.17 -14.21
N GLU A 789 -24.01 -6.56 -15.09
CA GLU A 789 -23.60 -7.95 -15.25
C GLU A 789 -23.01 -8.56 -13.97
N GLU A 790 -22.31 -7.77 -13.14
CA GLU A 790 -21.77 -8.23 -11.85
C GLU A 790 -22.93 -8.58 -10.90
N ILE A 791 -24.00 -7.77 -10.85
CA ILE A 791 -25.19 -8.07 -10.03
C ILE A 791 -25.94 -9.31 -10.56
N ARG A 792 -26.12 -9.42 -11.89
CA ARG A 792 -26.71 -10.62 -12.53
C ARG A 792 -25.91 -11.88 -12.18
N TYR A 793 -24.58 -11.79 -12.18
CA TYR A 793 -23.68 -12.88 -11.80
C TYR A 793 -23.96 -13.40 -10.38
N TYR A 794 -24.09 -12.51 -9.38
CA TYR A 794 -24.36 -12.93 -8.01
C TYR A 794 -25.74 -13.59 -7.85
N ALA A 795 -26.75 -13.08 -8.56
CA ALA A 795 -28.08 -13.68 -8.57
C ALA A 795 -28.08 -15.07 -9.23
N ALA A 796 -27.42 -15.20 -10.39
CA ALA A 796 -27.25 -16.45 -11.11
C ALA A 796 -26.49 -17.51 -10.28
N LEU A 797 -25.40 -17.10 -9.64
CA LEU A 797 -24.60 -17.95 -8.77
C LEU A 797 -25.45 -18.48 -7.62
N SER A 798 -26.23 -17.62 -6.97
CA SER A 798 -27.12 -18.02 -5.87
C SER A 798 -28.19 -19.02 -6.33
N LEU A 799 -28.87 -18.76 -7.45
CA LEU A 799 -29.89 -19.68 -7.98
C LEU A 799 -29.31 -21.05 -8.33
N ALA A 800 -28.08 -21.11 -8.83
CA ALA A 800 -27.38 -22.34 -9.18
C ALA A 800 -26.89 -23.10 -7.93
N LEU A 801 -26.37 -22.39 -6.92
CA LEU A 801 -25.97 -22.96 -5.63
C LEU A 801 -27.16 -23.60 -4.90
N HIS A 802 -28.35 -22.98 -4.99
CA HIS A 802 -29.60 -23.45 -4.36
C HIS A 802 -30.56 -24.06 -5.40
N LEU A 803 -30.03 -24.89 -6.29
CA LEU A 803 -30.81 -25.49 -7.38
C LEU A 803 -32.05 -26.24 -6.84
N SER A 804 -33.22 -25.88 -7.35
CA SER A 804 -34.51 -26.45 -6.96
C SER A 804 -35.40 -26.69 -8.18
N ALA A 805 -36.51 -27.40 -7.99
CA ALA A 805 -37.49 -27.64 -9.08
C ALA A 805 -37.97 -26.34 -9.73
N ASP A 806 -38.17 -25.30 -8.92
CA ASP A 806 -38.65 -23.99 -9.36
C ASP A 806 -37.57 -23.19 -10.11
N SER A 807 -36.28 -23.38 -9.77
CA SER A 807 -35.18 -22.65 -10.41
C SER A 807 -34.65 -23.29 -11.69
N ILE A 808 -34.94 -24.58 -11.96
CA ILE A 808 -34.46 -25.27 -13.17
C ILE A 808 -34.86 -24.53 -14.45
N GLY A 809 -36.15 -24.21 -14.63
CA GLY A 809 -36.63 -23.54 -15.85
C GLY A 809 -36.10 -22.10 -16.00
N ILE A 810 -35.76 -21.46 -14.88
CA ILE A 810 -35.12 -20.14 -14.86
C ILE A 810 -33.65 -20.26 -15.28
N LEU A 811 -32.92 -21.24 -14.75
CA LEU A 811 -31.52 -21.49 -15.11
C LEU A 811 -31.38 -21.99 -16.56
N GLU A 812 -32.37 -22.69 -17.11
CA GLU A 812 -32.42 -23.04 -18.55
C GLU A 812 -32.48 -21.80 -19.47
N GLN A 813 -33.01 -20.67 -18.97
CA GLN A 813 -32.91 -19.38 -19.64
C GLN A 813 -31.55 -18.74 -19.37
N GLY A 814 -31.07 -18.80 -18.13
CA GLY A 814 -29.77 -18.25 -17.72
C GLY A 814 -28.57 -18.84 -18.48
N VAL A 815 -28.57 -20.14 -18.80
CA VAL A 815 -27.51 -20.76 -19.63
C VAL A 815 -27.51 -20.26 -21.08
N LYS A 816 -28.56 -19.56 -21.51
CA LYS A 816 -28.67 -18.88 -22.82
C LYS A 816 -28.54 -17.37 -22.70
N SER A 817 -28.17 -16.87 -21.51
CA SER A 817 -27.95 -15.45 -21.26
C SER A 817 -26.93 -14.86 -22.23
N ASP A 818 -27.09 -13.59 -22.58
CA ASP A 818 -26.11 -12.80 -23.32
C ASP A 818 -24.80 -12.58 -22.53
N SER A 819 -24.91 -12.35 -21.22
CA SER A 819 -23.75 -12.14 -20.33
C SER A 819 -22.97 -13.43 -20.10
N GLU A 820 -21.66 -13.37 -20.39
CA GLU A 820 -20.68 -14.41 -20.06
C GLU A 820 -20.64 -14.65 -18.54
N LEU A 821 -20.71 -13.59 -17.73
CA LEU A 821 -20.66 -13.70 -16.27
C LEU A 821 -21.81 -14.56 -15.73
N VAL A 822 -23.03 -14.36 -16.23
CA VAL A 822 -24.21 -15.16 -15.83
C VAL A 822 -24.03 -16.63 -16.17
N ARG A 823 -23.64 -16.95 -17.42
CA ARG A 823 -23.44 -18.36 -17.85
C ARG A 823 -22.34 -19.03 -17.03
N TYR A 824 -21.26 -18.30 -16.75
CA TYR A 824 -20.15 -18.78 -15.92
C TYR A 824 -20.58 -19.01 -14.47
N ALA A 825 -21.34 -18.09 -13.88
CA ALA A 825 -21.90 -18.20 -12.53
C ALA A 825 -22.76 -19.46 -12.37
N ILE A 826 -23.62 -19.74 -13.35
CA ILE A 826 -24.46 -20.94 -13.36
C ILE A 826 -23.59 -22.19 -13.41
N ALA A 827 -22.69 -22.29 -14.39
CA ALA A 827 -21.80 -23.44 -14.53
C ALA A 827 -21.01 -23.72 -13.23
N LYS A 828 -20.51 -22.67 -12.59
CA LYS A 828 -19.75 -22.76 -11.35
C LYS A 828 -20.62 -23.12 -10.13
N GLY A 829 -21.77 -22.48 -9.95
CA GLY A 829 -22.66 -22.72 -8.80
C GLY A 829 -23.26 -24.13 -8.79
N LEU A 830 -23.52 -24.71 -9.96
CA LEU A 830 -24.06 -26.07 -10.10
C LEU A 830 -23.14 -27.16 -9.52
N GLN A 831 -21.84 -26.88 -9.36
CA GLN A 831 -20.88 -27.80 -8.74
C GLN A 831 -21.26 -28.17 -7.31
N GLU A 832 -21.89 -27.26 -6.56
CA GLU A 832 -22.24 -27.45 -5.15
C GLU A 832 -23.61 -28.14 -4.93
N SER A 833 -24.35 -28.42 -6.01
CA SER A 833 -25.71 -28.98 -5.98
C SER A 833 -25.84 -30.23 -6.88
N PRO A 834 -25.23 -31.37 -6.51
CA PRO A 834 -25.09 -32.53 -7.39
C PRO A 834 -26.41 -33.24 -7.64
N ASN A 835 -26.97 -33.09 -8.85
CA ASN A 835 -28.10 -33.88 -9.34
C ASN A 835 -28.14 -33.97 -10.87
N SER A 836 -29.06 -34.77 -11.41
CA SER A 836 -29.20 -34.99 -12.86
C SER A 836 -29.57 -33.72 -13.64
N SER A 837 -30.28 -32.77 -13.02
CA SER A 837 -30.58 -31.47 -13.63
C SER A 837 -29.36 -30.55 -13.66
N ALA A 838 -28.54 -30.55 -12.61
CA ALA A 838 -27.27 -29.83 -12.60
C ALA A 838 -26.34 -30.33 -13.71
N LEU A 839 -26.21 -31.65 -13.86
CA LEU A 839 -25.42 -32.25 -14.93
C LEU A 839 -25.95 -31.88 -16.33
N ARG A 840 -27.27 -31.92 -16.51
CA ARG A 840 -27.92 -31.53 -17.79
C ARG A 840 -27.61 -30.07 -18.14
N LEU A 841 -27.76 -29.16 -17.18
CA LEU A 841 -27.48 -27.73 -17.36
C LEU A 841 -26.00 -27.48 -17.66
N ALA A 842 -25.08 -28.09 -16.90
CA ALA A 842 -23.64 -27.97 -17.16
C ALA A 842 -23.25 -28.50 -18.55
N THR A 843 -23.79 -29.65 -18.95
CA THR A 843 -23.52 -30.24 -20.28
C THR A 843 -23.98 -29.34 -21.42
N SER A 844 -25.06 -28.58 -21.23
CA SER A 844 -25.55 -27.64 -22.26
C SER A 844 -24.55 -26.52 -22.58
N LEU A 845 -23.56 -26.28 -21.70
CA LEU A 845 -22.53 -25.25 -21.83
C LEU A 845 -21.19 -25.77 -22.37
N PHE A 846 -21.08 -27.04 -22.77
CA PHE A 846 -19.82 -27.61 -23.28
C PHE A 846 -19.30 -26.95 -24.56
N HIS A 847 -20.20 -26.35 -25.33
CA HIS A 847 -19.91 -25.67 -26.59
C HIS A 847 -20.13 -24.15 -26.50
N ASP A 848 -20.08 -23.58 -25.28
CA ASP A 848 -20.23 -22.14 -25.10
C ASP A 848 -19.12 -21.36 -25.82
N ASP A 849 -19.49 -20.17 -26.32
CA ASP A 849 -18.62 -19.04 -26.66
C ASP A 849 -17.39 -18.96 -25.79
N SER A 850 -17.61 -18.82 -24.49
CA SER A 850 -16.64 -18.49 -23.46
C SER A 850 -15.75 -19.66 -23.05
N PHE A 851 -14.44 -19.42 -23.08
CA PHE A 851 -13.45 -20.29 -22.45
C PHE A 851 -13.73 -20.52 -20.95
N TYR A 852 -14.08 -19.47 -20.20
CA TYR A 852 -14.37 -19.57 -18.77
C TYR A 852 -15.61 -20.42 -18.49
N VAL A 853 -16.66 -20.24 -19.29
CA VAL A 853 -17.91 -21.01 -19.16
C VAL A 853 -17.66 -22.48 -19.48
N ARG A 854 -16.99 -22.80 -20.60
CA ARG A 854 -16.65 -24.18 -20.96
C ARG A 854 -15.81 -24.85 -19.87
N ARG A 855 -14.81 -24.15 -19.32
CA ARG A 855 -13.96 -24.67 -18.24
C ARG A 855 -14.77 -24.97 -16.98
N ALA A 856 -15.59 -24.03 -16.52
CA ALA A 856 -16.44 -24.22 -15.35
C ALA A 856 -17.41 -25.39 -15.57
N ALA A 857 -18.07 -25.45 -16.73
CA ALA A 857 -19.00 -26.52 -17.09
C ALA A 857 -18.33 -27.91 -17.12
N GLY A 858 -17.13 -28.00 -17.71
CA GLY A 858 -16.36 -29.23 -17.75
C GLY A 858 -15.93 -29.71 -16.35
N LEU A 859 -15.45 -28.80 -15.50
CA LEU A 859 -15.09 -29.13 -14.11
C LEU A 859 -16.30 -29.58 -13.29
N THR A 860 -17.43 -28.89 -13.44
CA THR A 860 -18.69 -29.27 -12.80
C THR A 860 -19.12 -30.67 -13.27
N ALA A 861 -19.11 -30.96 -14.57
CA ALA A 861 -19.45 -32.28 -15.10
C ALA A 861 -18.54 -33.40 -14.55
N ILE A 862 -17.22 -33.16 -14.48
CA ILE A 862 -16.27 -34.11 -13.88
C ILE A 862 -16.63 -34.38 -12.42
N SER A 863 -16.88 -33.33 -11.62
CA SER A 863 -17.25 -33.49 -10.21
C SER A 863 -18.60 -34.21 -10.00
N LEU A 864 -19.48 -34.19 -11.01
CA LEU A 864 -20.75 -34.90 -11.02
C LEU A 864 -20.67 -36.31 -11.64
N GLY A 865 -19.47 -36.80 -11.96
CA GLY A 865 -19.25 -38.13 -12.49
C GLY A 865 -19.41 -38.28 -14.00
N ASP A 866 -19.50 -37.20 -14.77
CA ASP A 866 -19.50 -37.25 -16.24
C ASP A 866 -18.10 -37.03 -16.82
N LYS A 867 -17.51 -38.12 -17.30
CA LYS A 867 -16.18 -38.15 -17.91
C LYS A 867 -16.06 -37.31 -19.20
N LYS A 868 -17.17 -36.93 -19.84
CA LYS A 868 -17.14 -36.05 -21.02
C LYS A 868 -16.55 -34.68 -20.69
N GLY A 869 -16.66 -34.22 -19.44
CA GLY A 869 -16.07 -32.97 -18.99
C GLY A 869 -14.55 -32.92 -19.14
N VAL A 870 -13.84 -34.05 -19.09
CA VAL A 870 -12.37 -34.11 -19.22
C VAL A 870 -11.91 -33.55 -20.56
N SER A 871 -12.54 -33.95 -21.66
CA SER A 871 -12.22 -33.41 -22.99
C SER A 871 -12.46 -31.91 -23.08
N VAL A 872 -13.50 -31.39 -22.42
CA VAL A 872 -13.81 -29.97 -22.39
C VAL A 872 -12.73 -29.20 -21.63
N VAL A 873 -12.35 -29.64 -20.43
CA VAL A 873 -11.31 -28.98 -19.62
C VAL A 873 -9.95 -29.00 -20.33
N LEU A 874 -9.54 -30.14 -20.90
CA LEU A 874 -8.27 -30.25 -21.63
C LEU A 874 -8.20 -29.32 -22.85
N ALA A 875 -9.33 -29.12 -23.54
CA ALA A 875 -9.42 -28.17 -24.64
C ALA A 875 -9.27 -26.71 -24.18
N THR A 876 -9.54 -26.42 -22.91
CA THR A 876 -9.41 -25.08 -22.35
C THR A 876 -7.95 -24.76 -21.95
N LEU A 877 -7.10 -25.73 -21.60
CA LEU A 877 -5.73 -25.47 -21.12
C LEU A 877 -4.91 -24.67 -22.15
N GLN A 878 -4.66 -23.39 -21.93
CA GLN A 878 -4.04 -22.51 -22.93
C GLN A 878 -3.24 -21.34 -22.34
N TYR A 879 -3.46 -20.98 -21.07
CA TYR A 879 -2.86 -19.80 -20.45
C TYR A 879 -1.99 -20.21 -19.28
N GLU A 880 -0.67 -20.19 -19.49
CA GLU A 880 0.32 -20.56 -18.47
C GLU A 880 0.10 -19.84 -17.13
N THR A 881 -0.23 -18.54 -17.15
CA THR A 881 -0.43 -17.74 -15.93
C THR A 881 -1.68 -18.07 -15.13
N LEU A 882 -2.62 -18.81 -15.74
CA LEU A 882 -3.88 -19.23 -15.14
C LEU A 882 -3.86 -20.72 -14.81
N ASP A 883 -3.19 -21.53 -15.63
CA ASP A 883 -3.22 -22.99 -15.58
C ASP A 883 -2.15 -23.58 -14.62
N THR A 884 -1.20 -22.76 -14.16
CA THR A 884 -0.11 -23.22 -13.27
C THR A 884 -0.02 -22.40 -11.98
N GLU A 885 0.57 -23.00 -10.94
CA GLU A 885 0.84 -22.34 -9.65
C GLU A 885 2.04 -21.35 -9.74
N ASP A 886 2.98 -21.60 -10.65
CA ASP A 886 4.25 -20.84 -10.78
C ASP A 886 4.04 -19.34 -11.05
N ASN A 887 2.87 -18.97 -11.55
CA ASN A 887 2.50 -17.59 -11.89
C ASN A 887 1.20 -17.12 -11.23
N TYR A 888 0.84 -17.69 -10.06
CA TYR A 888 -0.32 -17.30 -9.22
C TYR A 888 -1.71 -17.72 -9.75
N GLY A 889 -1.78 -18.70 -10.66
CA GLY A 889 -3.03 -19.34 -11.10
C GLY A 889 -3.47 -20.48 -10.18
N ASN A 890 -4.64 -21.07 -10.45
CA ASN A 890 -4.99 -22.35 -9.83
C ASN A 890 -4.30 -23.45 -10.62
N ASN A 891 -3.63 -24.39 -9.95
CA ASN A 891 -3.01 -25.53 -10.63
C ASN A 891 -4.10 -26.50 -11.12
N ILE A 892 -4.63 -26.21 -12.30
CA ILE A 892 -5.68 -27.01 -12.94
C ILE A 892 -5.18 -28.42 -13.26
N TYR A 893 -3.88 -28.58 -13.53
CA TYR A 893 -3.27 -29.89 -13.72
C TYR A 893 -3.31 -30.74 -12.45
N LYS A 894 -3.02 -30.14 -11.29
CA LYS A 894 -3.15 -30.80 -9.97
C LYS A 894 -4.60 -31.12 -9.64
N GLN A 895 -5.53 -30.24 -10.01
CA GLN A 895 -6.96 -30.50 -9.87
C GLN A 895 -7.39 -31.69 -10.77
N LEU A 896 -6.96 -31.72 -12.03
CA LEU A 896 -7.19 -32.85 -12.94
C LEU A 896 -6.56 -34.14 -12.41
N SER A 897 -5.35 -34.07 -11.86
CA SER A 897 -4.68 -35.22 -11.23
C SER A 897 -5.51 -35.78 -10.07
N THR A 898 -6.07 -34.90 -9.26
CA THR A 898 -6.98 -35.28 -8.16
C THR A 898 -8.25 -35.96 -8.69
N TYR A 899 -8.86 -35.42 -9.75
CA TYR A 899 -10.08 -35.99 -10.35
C TYR A 899 -9.84 -37.31 -11.10
N LEU A 900 -8.66 -37.49 -11.68
CA LEU A 900 -8.40 -38.54 -12.67
C LEU A 900 -7.44 -39.62 -12.18
N GLY A 901 -6.78 -39.43 -11.03
CA GLY A 901 -5.81 -40.38 -10.49
C GLY A 901 -4.59 -40.62 -11.39
N ALA A 902 -4.29 -39.67 -12.29
CA ALA A 902 -3.15 -39.69 -13.20
C ALA A 902 -2.42 -38.34 -13.13
N ASP A 903 -1.10 -38.34 -13.27
CA ASP A 903 -0.32 -37.09 -13.21
C ASP A 903 0.72 -37.06 -14.32
N PHE A 904 0.62 -36.05 -15.18
CA PHE A 904 1.57 -35.78 -16.26
C PHE A 904 2.23 -34.40 -16.09
N GLY A 905 2.13 -33.80 -14.90
CA GLY A 905 2.58 -32.45 -14.63
C GLY A 905 1.92 -31.43 -15.56
N LEU A 906 2.71 -30.48 -16.05
CA LEU A 906 2.29 -29.36 -16.89
C LEU A 906 2.25 -29.71 -18.40
N ASP A 907 2.50 -30.96 -18.78
CA ASP A 907 2.51 -31.38 -20.18
C ASP A 907 1.07 -31.61 -20.68
N LYS A 908 0.47 -30.55 -21.21
CA LYS A 908 -0.85 -30.57 -21.85
C LYS A 908 -0.97 -31.70 -22.89
N GLN A 909 0.07 -31.95 -23.69
CA GLN A 909 -0.01 -32.94 -24.77
C GLN A 909 0.01 -34.37 -24.22
N ALA A 910 0.78 -34.62 -23.16
CA ALA A 910 0.75 -35.90 -22.45
C ALA A 910 -0.65 -36.18 -21.86
N TRP A 911 -1.27 -35.19 -21.23
CA TRP A 911 -2.65 -35.28 -20.75
C TRP A 911 -3.64 -35.64 -21.87
N ILE A 912 -3.57 -34.95 -23.01
CA ILE A 912 -4.42 -35.20 -24.18
C ILE A 912 -4.19 -36.61 -24.75
N ASN A 913 -2.94 -37.03 -24.88
CA ASN A 913 -2.56 -38.33 -25.43
C ASN A 913 -3.07 -39.46 -24.54
N TRP A 914 -2.84 -39.36 -23.23
CA TRP A 914 -3.34 -40.32 -22.25
C TRP A 914 -4.86 -40.41 -22.29
N TRP A 915 -5.56 -39.28 -22.25
CA TRP A 915 -7.02 -39.27 -22.27
C TRP A 915 -7.59 -39.94 -23.53
N ASN A 916 -6.99 -39.67 -24.69
CA ASN A 916 -7.39 -40.32 -25.94
C ASN A 916 -7.23 -41.85 -25.95
N GLN A 917 -6.31 -42.40 -25.16
CA GLN A 917 -6.09 -43.84 -25.05
C GLN A 917 -7.10 -44.52 -24.11
N VAL A 918 -7.50 -43.84 -23.02
CA VAL A 918 -8.28 -44.49 -21.95
C VAL A 918 -9.77 -44.10 -21.94
N LYS A 919 -10.17 -43.02 -22.62
CA LYS A 919 -11.51 -42.40 -22.47
C LYS A 919 -12.70 -43.34 -22.63
N GLU A 920 -12.61 -44.38 -23.47
CA GLU A 920 -13.73 -45.32 -23.70
C GLU A 920 -14.02 -46.16 -22.44
N ASP A 921 -12.97 -46.70 -21.81
CA ASP A 921 -13.07 -47.62 -20.67
C ASP A 921 -12.86 -46.95 -19.30
N PHE A 922 -12.40 -45.68 -19.29
CA PHE A 922 -12.12 -44.95 -18.07
C PHE A 922 -13.38 -44.75 -17.22
N GLN A 923 -13.25 -45.03 -15.92
CA GLN A 923 -14.24 -44.77 -14.89
C GLN A 923 -13.67 -43.70 -13.95
N LEU A 924 -14.44 -42.63 -13.71
CA LEU A 924 -14.03 -41.63 -12.74
C LEU A 924 -13.93 -42.28 -11.35
N PRO A 925 -12.87 -41.98 -10.57
CA PRO A 925 -12.83 -42.36 -9.17
C PRO A 925 -14.11 -41.90 -8.48
N LEU A 926 -14.73 -42.78 -7.68
CA LEU A 926 -15.82 -42.37 -6.80
C LEU A 926 -15.24 -41.35 -5.80
N HIS A 927 -15.54 -40.08 -5.99
CA HIS A 927 -15.24 -39.07 -4.97
C HIS A 927 -16.09 -39.37 -3.74
N GLN A 928 -15.42 -39.64 -2.61
CA GLN A 928 -16.05 -39.70 -1.28
C GLN A 928 -16.36 -38.30 -0.77
#